data_AF-A0A9D6MM13-F1
#
_entry.id   AF-A0A9D6MM13-F1
#
_cell.length_a   1.000
_cell.length_b   1.000
_cell.length_c   1.000
_cell.angle_alpha   90.00
_cell.angle_beta   90.00
_cell.angle_gamma   90.00
#
_symmetry.space_group_name_H-M   'P 1'
#
loop_
_entity.id
_entity.type
_entity.pdbx_description
1 polymer ?
#
loop_
_entity_poly.entity_id
_entity_poly.type
_entity_poly.pdbx_seq_one_letter_code
_entity_poly.pdbx_strand_id
1 'polypeptide(L)'
;MQFGSHVTHFSPRMNADAGSRGGLTPTRLEQMRYRRRRPGCAWPLCATLVAGLAAAAAPRAVAAAPPCPAPANVAVFADNLSADANLTIAVEGELRAPDATCDGIGDTTYSSTFECRGAGVVRCGMLAGLRPGAWVNRVTLTVADSSPQTQAREAVFLGGAAGEVSNALTWTIYPRTFVVGAAGETALRATLDAAASFTATGAAPALVIFDREAFPGASAPVAITLTSGICSIDHRRAGLCVTGSRLVVDALDRDAERGAVILTAGGIPAPLVRLYGADDVFRGLVFQGSNDPNLTVQADTVAITGEGAQRDRLEQCIVRGPAKGDAVSVDAAAGQPVGDESADAVIDDCEISEAQDKGIKVTSGGHVTVRASCVHDNRNGGMQSTLGGTLTALQNLVQHNVPGSAQSGISGGTAGAAAMRNVLVTDGNIVRFSGARGVTAVDAATADFRNDYVADNQFAGARVESTTAGVAPAATFDGVALVCNHNGGITGTCRASTGDDTALCTSDADCCGGGGSCCAGDPGCSAPSRCVPPAPQGFGAVVAACDGCDTPHVELGNADDPGRNALTLNVNSYPNAQGANFLLGVVGANVSAQGNQWEHCGGGAVCDTTAVAGADLQLATGASVELGTAAAARAGIPTPLSVSIGRPRAGDLVRIFGANFNAIDPAACAQATLPLAPCSAENPRVVQANRADRYGNRLVLTMGGATYQVDVDAVTPTMLAFRMPVDCFAPASLAVSKRDPDGVRHAGTIPFCDAGGCLDGPAGAPCDDGDVCSVGDLCSEDGRCVSGPPLDCGGPCMRCDPVLGCVPRPSTASCDDGDTCTVGDHCCGDADVCVPGTPRACIGACLSGVCDPLAGCMPRPSDAACDDGNTCTVGDHCRGDGDVCVSGGPRVCVGQCLTGTCDPQRGCQPRVAIARCSDGDACTQDDHCRGDGDFCLSGSPTNCDDGDPCTIESCDAAVGCRHDQVSDFDAVSCRFVRSEDAITRALGADTRLGCTLGRLFTRVAATTERARTARAAGAIRKARVRLDSVRGRLKRWIRRLPYRRTLPPELATGLLIDLEEALAAADQLRATL
;
A
#
# COMPACT_ATOMS: atom_id res chain seq x y z
N MET A 1 -33.20 9.31 -36.32
CA MET A 1 -33.11 10.78 -36.23
C MET A 1 -32.67 11.09 -34.79
N GLN A 2 -31.66 11.92 -34.46
CA GLN A 2 -30.63 12.70 -35.21
C GLN A 2 -29.81 13.53 -34.18
N PHE A 3 -28.49 13.82 -34.21
CA PHE A 3 -27.21 13.29 -34.78
C PHE A 3 -26.06 14.03 -34.02
N GLY A 4 -24.80 13.59 -33.88
CA GLY A 4 -24.17 12.29 -34.17
C GLY A 4 -22.62 12.28 -34.23
N SER A 5 -21.95 12.60 -33.10
CA SER A 5 -20.58 12.17 -32.66
C SER A 5 -19.27 12.54 -33.45
N HIS A 6 -18.11 12.29 -32.78
CA HIS A 6 -16.74 12.00 -33.29
C HIS A 6 -15.85 13.12 -33.92
N VAL A 7 -14.50 12.97 -34.13
CA VAL A 7 -13.37 12.32 -33.38
C VAL A 7 -11.98 12.80 -33.93
N THR A 8 -10.88 12.06 -33.72
CA THR A 8 -9.44 12.41 -33.86
C THR A 8 -8.74 12.05 -35.21
N HIS A 9 -7.40 12.23 -35.26
CA HIS A 9 -6.40 11.82 -36.28
C HIS A 9 -6.67 10.55 -37.12
N PHE A 10 -6.15 10.48 -38.36
CA PHE A 10 -4.91 9.71 -38.71
C PHE A 10 -4.47 9.82 -40.20
N SER A 11 -3.25 9.36 -40.52
CA SER A 11 -2.70 9.19 -41.88
C SER A 11 -2.59 7.71 -42.31
N PRO A 12 -2.64 7.38 -43.62
CA PRO A 12 -2.48 6.02 -44.16
C PRO A 12 -1.03 5.65 -44.56
N ARG A 13 -0.85 4.46 -45.16
CA ARG A 13 0.42 3.70 -45.29
C ARG A 13 1.07 3.69 -46.69
N MET A 14 2.41 3.48 -46.69
CA MET A 14 3.20 2.57 -47.55
C MET A 14 3.49 2.83 -49.06
N ASN A 15 4.77 2.55 -49.40
CA ASN A 15 5.35 1.97 -50.64
C ASN A 15 5.81 2.83 -51.84
N ALA A 16 6.85 2.28 -52.50
CA ALA A 16 7.39 2.51 -53.86
C ALA A 16 8.52 3.56 -54.11
N ASP A 17 9.73 3.03 -54.30
CA ASP A 17 10.78 3.35 -55.30
C ASP A 17 11.22 4.78 -55.69
N ALA A 18 12.43 5.15 -55.23
CA ALA A 18 13.45 5.92 -55.97
C ALA A 18 14.85 5.69 -55.32
N GLY A 19 16.01 5.88 -55.96
CA GLY A 19 16.24 6.36 -57.33
C GLY A 19 17.70 6.59 -57.79
N SER A 20 18.67 5.74 -57.41
CA SER A 20 20.04 5.61 -58.00
C SER A 20 21.14 6.66 -57.68
N ARG A 21 22.39 6.27 -58.04
CA ARG A 21 23.71 6.98 -57.95
C ARG A 21 24.34 7.01 -56.54
N GLY A 22 25.61 6.62 -56.31
CA GLY A 22 26.65 5.99 -57.13
C GLY A 22 28.03 6.13 -56.44
N GLY A 23 29.06 5.29 -56.64
CA GLY A 23 29.23 4.09 -57.48
C GLY A 23 30.67 3.53 -57.35
N LEU A 24 31.11 2.71 -58.31
CA LEU A 24 32.50 2.24 -58.56
C LEU A 24 33.18 1.32 -57.50
N THR A 25 33.03 0.02 -57.73
CA THR A 25 34.04 -1.04 -57.49
C THR A 25 35.13 -0.99 -58.60
N PRO A 26 36.17 -1.87 -58.70
CA PRO A 26 36.45 -3.10 -57.93
C PRO A 26 37.92 -3.37 -57.53
N THR A 27 38.15 -4.50 -56.86
CA THR A 27 39.18 -5.51 -57.23
C THR A 27 38.92 -6.82 -56.49
N ARG A 28 39.24 -7.97 -57.09
CA ARG A 28 39.13 -9.28 -56.42
C ARG A 28 40.10 -10.33 -57.01
N LEU A 29 40.89 -10.93 -56.13
CA LEU A 29 41.53 -12.27 -56.19
C LEU A 29 42.56 -12.66 -57.28
N GLU A 30 43.49 -13.50 -56.80
CA GLU A 30 44.26 -14.56 -57.47
C GLU A 30 45.33 -14.25 -58.55
N GLN A 31 46.58 -14.70 -58.29
CA GLN A 31 47.01 -16.04 -58.73
C GLN A 31 48.27 -16.55 -57.98
N MET A 32 48.54 -17.86 -58.10
CA MET A 32 49.63 -18.58 -57.42
C MET A 32 50.95 -18.57 -58.21
N ARG A 33 52.12 -18.75 -57.54
CA ARG A 33 53.20 -19.71 -57.98
C ARG A 33 54.40 -19.87 -57.02
N TYR A 34 54.35 -20.93 -56.21
CA TYR A 34 55.35 -22.01 -56.13
C TYR A 34 56.86 -21.72 -56.34
N ARG A 35 57.67 -21.84 -55.26
CA ARG A 35 58.97 -22.57 -55.31
C ARG A 35 59.46 -23.02 -53.93
N ARG A 36 60.41 -23.97 -53.91
CA ARG A 36 60.83 -24.79 -52.74
C ARG A 36 62.20 -24.37 -52.18
N ARG A 37 62.43 -24.57 -50.87
CA ARG A 37 63.45 -25.52 -50.33
C ARG A 37 63.28 -25.76 -48.81
N ARG A 38 63.83 -26.90 -48.35
CA ARG A 38 63.95 -27.40 -46.95
C ARG A 38 65.47 -27.39 -46.58
N PRO A 39 65.91 -27.95 -45.43
CA PRO A 39 65.62 -27.63 -44.02
C PRO A 39 66.95 -27.41 -43.22
N GLY A 40 66.90 -27.30 -41.89
CA GLY A 40 68.08 -27.43 -41.03
C GLY A 40 67.72 -27.62 -39.55
N CYS A 41 68.28 -28.66 -38.90
CA CYS A 41 68.11 -28.94 -37.48
C CYS A 41 69.43 -28.67 -36.73
N ALA A 42 69.37 -28.13 -35.50
CA ALA A 42 70.24 -28.52 -34.38
C ALA A 42 69.94 -27.74 -33.08
N TRP A 43 69.68 -28.49 -32.01
CA TRP A 43 70.18 -28.23 -30.65
C TRP A 43 71.33 -29.26 -30.42
N PRO A 44 72.20 -29.17 -29.38
CA PRO A 44 72.04 -28.45 -28.11
C PRO A 44 73.32 -27.70 -27.62
N LEU A 45 73.34 -27.39 -26.31
CA LEU A 45 74.46 -27.14 -25.38
C LEU A 45 74.79 -25.68 -24.97
N CYS A 46 74.65 -25.49 -23.66
CA CYS A 46 75.31 -24.60 -22.69
C CYS A 46 76.49 -23.72 -23.18
N ALA A 47 76.69 -22.49 -22.68
CA ALA A 47 76.66 -22.18 -21.24
C ALA A 47 76.49 -20.68 -20.89
N THR A 48 75.95 -20.45 -19.68
CA THR A 48 76.19 -19.31 -18.76
C THR A 48 76.41 -17.89 -19.33
N LEU A 49 75.45 -17.01 -19.06
CA LEU A 49 75.75 -15.64 -18.63
C LEU A 49 74.66 -15.13 -17.67
N VAL A 50 75.06 -14.62 -16.50
CA VAL A 50 74.16 -14.12 -15.46
C VAL A 50 74.06 -12.60 -15.56
N ALA A 51 72.93 -12.08 -16.04
CA ALA A 51 72.47 -10.70 -15.81
C ALA A 51 71.03 -10.51 -16.32
N GLY A 52 70.23 -9.68 -15.62
CA GLY A 52 69.21 -8.86 -16.28
C GLY A 52 67.88 -9.50 -16.69
N LEU A 53 67.19 -10.19 -15.77
CA LEU A 53 65.72 -10.36 -15.86
C LEU A 53 65.02 -9.74 -14.64
N ALA A 54 65.24 -8.43 -14.48
CA ALA A 54 64.22 -7.58 -13.86
C ALA A 54 63.05 -7.50 -14.86
N ALA A 55 62.13 -8.46 -14.78
CA ALA A 55 60.86 -8.37 -15.48
C ALA A 55 60.05 -7.23 -14.87
N ALA A 56 60.25 -6.02 -15.40
CA ALA A 56 59.40 -4.89 -15.07
C ALA A 56 57.97 -5.28 -15.43
N ALA A 57 57.13 -5.48 -14.42
CA ALA A 57 55.71 -5.62 -14.60
C ALA A 57 55.22 -4.30 -15.23
N ALA A 58 55.03 -4.31 -16.55
CA ALA A 58 54.35 -3.22 -17.21
C ALA A 58 52.97 -3.13 -16.55
N PRO A 59 52.62 -2.01 -15.89
CA PRO A 59 51.35 -1.92 -15.20
C PRO A 59 50.25 -2.19 -16.24
N ARG A 60 49.32 -3.10 -15.91
CA ARG A 60 48.07 -3.18 -16.68
C ARG A 60 47.51 -1.77 -16.71
N ALA A 61 47.31 -1.22 -17.90
CA ALA A 61 46.62 0.06 -18.03
C ALA A 61 45.20 -0.15 -17.49
N VAL A 62 44.98 0.31 -16.26
CA VAL A 62 43.64 0.34 -15.65
C VAL A 62 42.77 1.16 -16.59
N ALA A 63 41.69 0.56 -17.08
CA ALA A 63 40.71 1.31 -17.85
C ALA A 63 40.13 2.37 -16.91
N ALA A 64 40.21 3.64 -17.28
CA ALA A 64 39.68 4.72 -16.46
C ALA A 64 38.21 4.45 -16.13
N ALA A 65 37.83 4.62 -14.86
CA ALA A 65 36.47 4.42 -14.39
C ALA A 65 35.49 5.27 -15.24
N PRO A 66 34.27 4.77 -15.52
CA PRO A 66 33.27 5.58 -16.20
C PRO A 66 32.87 6.77 -15.30
N PRO A 67 32.44 7.89 -15.89
CA PRO A 67 31.92 9.01 -15.12
C PRO A 67 30.61 8.62 -14.41
N CYS A 68 30.44 9.03 -13.16
CA CYS A 68 29.18 8.86 -12.44
C CYS A 68 28.04 9.60 -13.18
N PRO A 69 26.86 8.96 -13.38
CA PRO A 69 25.76 9.56 -14.15
C PRO A 69 25.07 10.70 -13.38
N ALA A 70 25.02 10.58 -12.06
CA ALA A 70 24.48 11.56 -11.11
C ALA A 70 25.14 11.31 -9.74
N PRO A 71 25.16 12.30 -8.83
CA PRO A 71 25.47 12.05 -7.41
C PRO A 71 24.37 11.23 -6.73
N ALA A 72 24.67 10.68 -5.56
CA ALA A 72 23.70 10.06 -4.66
C ALA A 72 23.21 11.08 -3.62
N ASN A 73 21.90 11.06 -3.35
CA ASN A 73 21.30 11.64 -2.15
C ASN A 73 20.85 10.47 -1.24
N VAL A 74 20.93 10.64 0.08
CA VAL A 74 20.69 9.59 1.07
C VAL A 74 19.83 10.13 2.20
N ALA A 75 18.64 9.56 2.40
CA ALA A 75 17.82 9.86 3.58
C ALA A 75 18.35 9.13 4.81
N VAL A 76 18.51 9.87 5.90
CA VAL A 76 19.00 9.34 7.18
C VAL A 76 17.81 9.08 8.09
N PHE A 77 17.70 7.84 8.57
CA PHE A 77 16.64 7.39 9.47
C PHE A 77 17.22 6.94 10.81
N ALA A 78 16.47 7.16 11.88
CA ALA A 78 16.73 6.58 13.19
C ALA A 78 15.56 5.68 13.58
N ASP A 79 15.83 4.44 13.97
CA ASP A 79 14.85 3.59 14.66
C ASP A 79 15.01 3.82 16.17
N ASN A 80 14.17 4.71 16.71
CA ASN A 80 14.28 5.18 18.08
C ASN A 80 13.57 4.26 19.08
N LEU A 81 14.31 3.32 19.64
CA LEU A 81 13.83 2.43 20.71
C LEU A 81 13.94 3.07 22.11
N SER A 82 14.56 4.26 22.22
CA SER A 82 14.78 4.95 23.50
C SER A 82 13.55 5.72 24.00
N ALA A 83 13.62 6.21 25.23
CA ALA A 83 12.57 7.07 25.80
C ALA A 83 12.69 8.55 25.37
N ASP A 84 13.78 8.95 24.70
CA ASP A 84 14.05 10.33 24.35
C ASP A 84 13.32 10.72 23.05
N ALA A 85 12.29 11.57 23.17
CA ALA A 85 11.42 11.96 22.06
C ALA A 85 12.07 12.92 21.03
N ASN A 86 13.25 13.47 21.34
CA ASN A 86 14.09 14.24 20.40
C ASN A 86 15.53 13.73 20.53
N LEU A 87 16.20 13.46 19.42
CA LEU A 87 17.57 12.96 19.38
C LEU A 87 18.45 13.82 18.47
N THR A 88 19.58 14.27 19.00
CA THR A 88 20.68 14.81 18.18
C THR A 88 21.60 13.67 17.76
N ILE A 89 21.60 13.30 16.47
CA ILE A 89 22.54 12.31 15.92
C ILE A 89 23.62 13.00 15.08
N ALA A 90 24.89 12.70 15.34
CA ALA A 90 26.00 13.06 14.46
C ALA A 90 26.33 11.89 13.54
N VAL A 91 26.41 12.12 12.24
CA VAL A 91 26.77 11.11 11.24
C VAL A 91 27.97 11.55 10.42
N GLU A 92 28.89 10.63 10.17
CA GLU A 92 30.03 10.80 9.27
C GLU A 92 30.16 9.58 8.36
N GLY A 93 30.89 9.71 7.25
CA GLY A 93 31.14 8.57 6.36
C GLY A 93 32.15 8.89 5.26
N GLU A 94 32.70 7.84 4.67
CA GLU A 94 33.70 7.90 3.60
C GLU A 94 33.54 6.76 2.59
N LEU A 95 33.86 7.06 1.32
CA LEU A 95 33.77 6.13 0.20
C LEU A 95 34.91 5.09 0.29
N ARG A 96 34.57 3.80 0.49
CA ARG A 96 35.53 2.75 0.89
C ARG A 96 36.56 2.44 -0.20
N ALA A 97 36.12 2.35 -1.45
CA ALA A 97 36.97 1.95 -2.58
C ALA A 97 36.76 2.86 -3.81
N PRO A 98 37.35 4.08 -3.83
CA PRO A 98 37.13 5.05 -4.91
C PRO A 98 37.48 4.53 -6.32
N ASP A 99 38.47 3.64 -6.44
CA ASP A 99 38.89 3.03 -7.71
C ASP A 99 37.97 1.86 -8.16
N ALA A 100 37.05 1.40 -7.32
CA ALA A 100 36.12 0.29 -7.59
C ALA A 100 34.73 0.75 -8.09
N THR A 101 34.45 2.05 -8.04
CA THR A 101 33.19 2.68 -8.44
C THR A 101 33.38 3.58 -9.68
N CYS A 102 32.43 4.48 -9.96
CA CYS A 102 32.55 5.54 -10.97
C CYS A 102 33.37 6.74 -10.47
N ASP A 103 33.93 7.53 -11.39
CA ASP A 103 34.66 8.77 -11.06
C ASP A 103 33.89 10.05 -11.42
N GLY A 104 34.33 11.21 -10.93
CA GLY A 104 33.80 12.52 -11.28
C GLY A 104 33.03 13.19 -10.15
N ILE A 105 31.74 13.46 -10.38
CA ILE A 105 30.94 14.35 -9.54
C ILE A 105 30.45 13.63 -8.28
N GLY A 106 30.62 14.30 -7.14
CA GLY A 106 30.11 13.90 -5.83
C GLY A 106 31.21 13.86 -4.78
N ASP A 107 30.86 14.26 -3.56
CA ASP A 107 31.78 14.26 -2.42
C ASP A 107 32.08 12.82 -1.97
N THR A 108 33.33 12.54 -1.59
CA THR A 108 33.80 11.20 -1.18
C THR A 108 33.86 11.03 0.35
N THR A 109 33.51 12.07 1.10
CA THR A 109 33.37 12.07 2.56
C THR A 109 32.23 12.99 2.97
N TYR A 110 31.56 12.73 4.10
CA TYR A 110 30.58 13.65 4.68
C TYR A 110 30.68 13.70 6.21
N SER A 111 30.19 14.79 6.80
CA SER A 111 29.92 14.92 8.24
C SER A 111 28.76 15.88 8.46
N SER A 112 27.77 15.46 9.24
CA SER A 112 26.50 16.18 9.46
C SER A 112 25.91 15.89 10.85
N THR A 113 24.95 16.69 11.28
CA THR A 113 24.20 16.49 12.51
C THR A 113 22.71 16.73 12.25
N PHE A 114 21.86 15.82 12.75
CA PHE A 114 20.41 15.84 12.52
C PHE A 114 19.63 15.75 13.83
N GLU A 115 18.45 16.38 13.84
CA GLU A 115 17.50 16.40 14.97
C GLU A 115 16.32 15.46 14.64
N CYS A 116 16.42 14.19 15.03
CA CYS A 116 15.33 13.23 14.88
C CYS A 116 14.25 13.47 15.94
N ARG A 117 12.97 13.26 15.62
CA ARG A 117 11.85 13.41 16.57
C ARG A 117 10.82 12.29 16.44
N GLY A 118 10.34 11.80 17.58
CA GLY A 118 9.44 10.64 17.67
C GLY A 118 10.13 9.37 18.14
N ALA A 119 9.37 8.27 18.21
CA ALA A 119 9.82 6.94 18.61
C ALA A 119 9.56 5.92 17.49
N GLY A 120 10.32 4.82 17.46
CA GLY A 120 10.41 3.94 16.30
C GLY A 120 11.11 4.61 15.12
N VAL A 121 10.88 4.10 13.91
CA VAL A 121 11.52 4.58 12.67
C VAL A 121 11.07 6.00 12.30
N VAL A 122 12.01 6.95 12.30
CA VAL A 122 11.80 8.36 11.98
C VAL A 122 12.84 8.89 11.00
N ARG A 123 12.41 9.73 10.03
CA ARG A 123 13.28 10.38 9.02
C ARG A 123 13.93 11.62 9.67
N CYS A 124 15.25 11.61 9.82
CA CYS A 124 16.01 12.68 10.51
C CYS A 124 16.49 13.79 9.57
N GLY A 125 16.68 13.49 8.28
CA GLY A 125 17.17 14.43 7.28
C GLY A 125 17.69 13.74 6.03
N MET A 126 18.44 14.48 5.21
CA MET A 126 19.04 13.99 3.96
C MET A 126 20.48 14.49 3.82
N LEU A 127 21.37 13.59 3.41
CA LEU A 127 22.69 13.88 2.86
C LEU A 127 22.55 14.01 1.34
N ALA A 128 23.19 14.99 0.71
CA ALA A 128 23.03 15.24 -0.72
C ALA A 128 24.38 15.45 -1.40
N GLY A 129 24.47 15.10 -2.69
CA GLY A 129 25.68 15.32 -3.48
C GLY A 129 26.83 14.35 -3.24
N LEU A 130 26.58 13.17 -2.63
CA LEU A 130 27.62 12.16 -2.40
C LEU A 130 28.02 11.47 -3.71
N ARG A 131 29.25 10.95 -3.80
CA ARG A 131 29.66 10.07 -4.90
C ARG A 131 29.04 8.67 -4.73
N PRO A 132 28.38 8.09 -5.75
CA PRO A 132 27.86 6.72 -5.67
C PRO A 132 28.95 5.63 -5.52
N GLY A 133 28.58 4.48 -4.97
CA GLY A 133 29.48 3.34 -4.70
C GLY A 133 29.35 2.79 -3.27
N ALA A 134 30.33 2.02 -2.80
CA ALA A 134 30.37 1.50 -1.44
C ALA A 134 30.92 2.52 -0.42
N TRP A 135 30.14 2.78 0.61
CA TRP A 135 30.46 3.71 1.71
C TRP A 135 30.57 2.99 3.04
N VAL A 136 31.49 3.46 3.87
CA VAL A 136 31.49 3.17 5.30
C VAL A 136 30.91 4.37 6.03
N ASN A 137 29.87 4.12 6.82
CA ASN A 137 29.04 5.14 7.46
C ASN A 137 29.12 4.94 8.97
N ARG A 138 28.99 6.02 9.74
CA ARG A 138 29.17 6.02 11.20
C ARG A 138 28.15 6.94 11.84
N VAL A 139 27.68 6.59 13.05
CA VAL A 139 26.82 7.45 13.88
C VAL A 139 27.40 7.57 15.28
N THR A 140 27.23 8.74 15.89
CA THR A 140 27.52 9.02 17.30
C THR A 140 26.38 9.84 17.91
N LEU A 141 25.89 9.42 19.07
CA LEU A 141 24.90 10.14 19.87
C LEU A 141 24.99 9.74 21.35
N THR A 142 24.16 10.33 22.21
CA THR A 142 23.96 9.89 23.60
C THR A 142 22.48 10.04 23.96
N VAL A 143 21.87 9.01 24.54
CA VAL A 143 20.52 9.04 25.13
C VAL A 143 20.59 9.12 26.67
N ALA A 144 19.47 9.43 27.33
CA ALA A 144 19.36 9.53 28.78
C ALA A 144 19.85 8.25 29.50
N ASP A 145 20.57 8.43 30.61
CA ASP A 145 21.15 7.37 31.46
C ASP A 145 22.03 6.33 30.74
N SER A 146 22.50 6.64 29.53
CA SER A 146 23.33 5.79 28.68
C SER A 146 24.79 6.27 28.58
N SER A 147 25.69 5.36 28.22
CA SER A 147 26.98 5.74 27.61
C SER A 147 26.75 6.34 26.21
N PRO A 148 27.73 7.07 25.63
CA PRO A 148 27.67 7.44 24.23
C PRO A 148 27.53 6.19 23.34
N GLN A 149 26.61 6.24 22.38
CA GLN A 149 26.38 5.22 21.38
C GLN A 149 27.18 5.55 20.12
N THR A 150 28.15 4.71 19.78
CA THR A 150 28.88 4.79 18.49
C THR A 150 28.66 3.50 17.71
N GLN A 151 28.27 3.60 16.44
CA GLN A 151 28.14 2.46 15.53
C GLN A 151 28.81 2.78 14.20
N ALA A 152 29.18 1.75 13.45
CA ALA A 152 29.61 1.83 12.06
C ALA A 152 28.85 0.79 11.22
N ARG A 153 28.59 1.09 9.95
CA ARG A 153 28.02 0.13 9.00
C ARG A 153 28.44 0.45 7.57
N GLU A 154 28.56 -0.57 6.75
CA GLU A 154 28.69 -0.42 5.31
C GLU A 154 27.30 -0.18 4.67
N ALA A 155 27.28 0.54 3.55
CA ALA A 155 26.11 0.70 2.69
C ALA A 155 26.54 1.01 1.24
N VAL A 156 25.67 0.76 0.27
CA VAL A 156 25.93 1.06 -1.14
C VAL A 156 24.89 2.05 -1.65
N PHE A 157 25.36 3.23 -2.08
CA PHE A 157 24.52 4.33 -2.53
C PHE A 157 24.58 4.45 -4.05
N LEU A 158 23.41 4.53 -4.70
CA LEU A 158 23.31 4.64 -6.15
C LEU A 158 23.03 6.10 -6.56
N GLY A 159 23.59 6.51 -7.70
CA GLY A 159 23.26 7.77 -8.37
C GLY A 159 22.09 7.60 -9.33
N GLY A 160 21.16 8.56 -9.31
CA GLY A 160 19.99 8.65 -10.18
C GLY A 160 19.30 10.01 -10.00
N ALA A 161 18.16 10.24 -10.66
CA ALA A 161 17.33 11.40 -10.31
C ALA A 161 16.57 11.18 -8.99
N ALA A 162 16.11 12.28 -8.38
CA ALA A 162 15.12 12.20 -7.30
C ALA A 162 13.85 11.52 -7.84
N GLY A 163 13.28 10.58 -7.09
CA GLY A 163 12.17 9.73 -7.53
C GLY A 163 12.57 8.50 -8.39
N GLU A 164 13.85 8.34 -8.74
CA GLU A 164 14.34 7.14 -9.45
C GLU A 164 15.12 6.18 -8.54
N VAL A 165 15.67 6.67 -7.42
CA VAL A 165 16.54 5.91 -6.52
C VAL A 165 16.24 6.27 -5.06
N SER A 166 15.90 5.24 -4.29
CA SER A 166 15.86 5.23 -2.83
C SER A 166 17.24 4.95 -2.27
N ASN A 167 17.77 5.79 -1.38
CA ASN A 167 18.94 5.45 -0.56
C ASN A 167 18.62 5.75 0.90
N ALA A 168 18.24 4.74 1.68
CA ALA A 168 18.00 4.87 3.11
C ALA A 168 19.23 4.43 3.92
N LEU A 169 19.69 5.30 4.83
CA LEU A 169 20.70 4.99 5.84
C LEU A 169 20.05 4.99 7.23
N THR A 170 19.68 3.79 7.69
CA THR A 170 18.95 3.59 8.95
C THR A 170 19.88 3.18 10.08
N TRP A 171 19.69 3.81 11.25
CA TRP A 171 20.42 3.55 12.49
C TRP A 171 19.47 3.14 13.61
N THR A 172 19.64 1.94 14.17
CA THR A 172 18.96 1.60 15.43
C THR A 172 19.57 2.42 16.57
N ILE A 173 18.70 3.08 17.33
CA ILE A 173 19.05 3.86 18.52
C ILE A 173 18.64 3.05 19.74
N TYR A 174 19.64 2.59 20.50
CA TYR A 174 19.37 1.63 21.57
C TYR A 174 18.90 2.36 22.84
N PRO A 175 18.00 1.75 23.63
CA PRO A 175 17.50 2.35 24.87
C PRO A 175 18.59 2.59 25.90
N ARG A 176 19.68 1.80 25.83
CA ARG A 176 20.87 1.97 26.67
C ARG A 176 22.10 1.33 26.03
N THR A 177 23.22 2.05 26.08
CA THR A 177 24.54 1.59 25.65
C THR A 177 25.48 1.45 26.85
N PHE A 178 26.21 0.34 26.88
CA PHE A 178 27.27 0.01 27.84
C PHE A 178 28.60 -0.16 27.08
N VAL A 179 29.73 0.22 27.68
CA VAL A 179 31.04 0.22 27.01
C VAL A 179 32.04 -0.67 27.74
N VAL A 180 32.66 -1.61 27.03
CA VAL A 180 33.80 -2.41 27.50
C VAL A 180 35.07 -1.54 27.44
N GLY A 181 35.24 -0.69 28.46
CA GLY A 181 36.32 0.31 28.53
C GLY A 181 37.73 -0.20 28.81
N ALA A 182 37.99 -1.51 28.74
CA ALA A 182 39.32 -2.07 28.95
C ALA A 182 39.47 -3.49 28.33
N ALA A 183 40.66 -3.78 27.82
CA ALA A 183 41.07 -5.08 27.30
C ALA A 183 41.28 -6.13 28.41
N GLY A 184 40.20 -6.63 29.03
CA GLY A 184 40.28 -7.65 30.07
C GLY A 184 38.95 -8.24 30.51
N GLU A 185 38.98 -9.52 30.91
CA GLU A 185 37.81 -10.33 31.27
C GLU A 185 36.90 -9.65 32.31
N THR A 186 37.48 -9.00 33.33
CA THR A 186 36.72 -8.32 34.38
C THR A 186 35.86 -7.18 33.84
N ALA A 187 36.34 -6.42 32.84
CA ALA A 187 35.56 -5.36 32.21
C ALA A 187 34.45 -5.93 31.33
N LEU A 188 34.77 -6.94 30.50
CA LEU A 188 33.79 -7.63 29.66
C LEU A 188 32.63 -8.20 30.48
N ARG A 189 32.93 -8.99 31.53
CA ARG A 189 31.90 -9.59 32.39
C ARG A 189 31.04 -8.54 33.08
N ALA A 190 31.65 -7.54 33.73
CA ALA A 190 30.90 -6.49 34.44
C ALA A 190 29.99 -5.68 33.50
N THR A 191 30.41 -5.47 32.24
CA THR A 191 29.61 -4.77 31.23
C THR A 191 28.42 -5.62 30.77
N LEU A 192 28.63 -6.91 30.50
CA LEU A 192 27.57 -7.85 30.13
C LEU A 192 26.58 -8.09 31.28
N ASP A 193 27.05 -8.25 32.52
CA ASP A 193 26.23 -8.40 33.72
C ASP A 193 25.34 -7.16 33.95
N ALA A 194 25.88 -5.95 33.71
CA ALA A 194 25.12 -4.70 33.80
C ALA A 194 24.07 -4.56 32.69
N ALA A 195 24.41 -4.95 31.46
CA ALA A 195 23.47 -4.96 30.33
C ALA A 195 22.33 -5.96 30.54
N ALA A 196 22.64 -7.20 30.96
CA ALA A 196 21.65 -8.22 31.31
C ALA A 196 20.77 -7.78 32.50
N SER A 197 21.35 -7.11 33.50
CA SER A 197 20.60 -6.55 34.63
C SER A 197 19.61 -5.46 34.19
N PHE A 198 19.90 -4.72 33.11
CA PHE A 198 18.95 -3.76 32.53
C PHE A 198 17.86 -4.48 31.72
N THR A 199 18.21 -5.35 30.77
CA THR A 199 17.22 -6.00 29.91
C THR A 199 16.28 -6.93 30.68
N ALA A 200 16.70 -7.47 31.83
CA ALA A 200 15.85 -8.24 32.75
C ALA A 200 14.70 -7.43 33.40
N THR A 201 14.71 -6.09 33.33
CA THR A 201 13.69 -5.23 33.97
C THR A 201 12.58 -4.74 33.04
N GLY A 202 12.63 -5.06 31.75
CA GLY A 202 11.64 -4.60 30.77
C GLY A 202 11.58 -5.45 29.50
N ALA A 203 11.17 -4.84 28.39
CA ALA A 203 11.18 -5.45 27.05
C ALA A 203 12.31 -4.89 26.14
N ALA A 204 13.03 -3.88 26.62
CA ALA A 204 14.04 -3.13 25.86
C ALA A 204 15.35 -3.93 25.65
N PRO A 205 15.99 -3.84 24.47
CA PRO A 205 17.35 -4.34 24.26
C PRO A 205 18.42 -3.43 24.90
N ALA A 206 19.62 -3.95 25.05
CA ALA A 206 20.81 -3.20 25.45
C ALA A 206 21.92 -3.34 24.41
N LEU A 207 22.57 -2.24 24.06
CA LEU A 207 23.79 -2.25 23.25
C LEU A 207 25.02 -2.36 24.16
N VAL A 208 25.97 -3.21 23.78
CA VAL A 208 27.30 -3.35 24.38
C VAL A 208 28.32 -3.11 23.28
N ILE A 209 29.10 -2.04 23.40
CA ILE A 209 30.18 -1.69 22.46
C ILE A 209 31.55 -1.76 23.15
N PHE A 210 32.60 -1.74 22.35
CA PHE A 210 33.98 -1.74 22.81
C PHE A 210 34.59 -0.34 22.67
N ASP A 211 35.40 0.08 23.64
CA ASP A 211 36.05 1.38 23.60
C ASP A 211 37.15 1.43 22.52
N ARG A 212 37.18 2.51 21.72
CA ARG A 212 38.07 2.64 20.56
C ARG A 212 39.53 3.01 20.91
N GLU A 213 39.84 3.38 22.15
CA GLU A 213 41.24 3.46 22.61
C GLU A 213 41.74 2.10 23.12
N ALA A 214 40.87 1.31 23.74
CA ALA A 214 41.17 -0.05 24.21
C ALA A 214 41.15 -1.11 23.09
N PHE A 215 40.36 -0.90 22.03
CA PHE A 215 40.16 -1.81 20.89
C PHE A 215 40.22 -0.99 19.58
N PRO A 216 41.43 -0.71 19.04
CA PRO A 216 41.63 0.32 18.02
C PRO A 216 41.18 -0.05 16.60
N GLY A 217 41.01 -1.34 16.28
CA GLY A 217 40.44 -1.79 15.00
C GLY A 217 40.97 -3.15 14.52
N ALA A 218 40.43 -3.66 13.40
CA ALA A 218 40.79 -4.94 12.82
C ALA A 218 42.28 -4.99 12.38
N SER A 219 42.86 -3.84 12.05
CA SER A 219 44.29 -3.67 11.74
C SER A 219 45.22 -3.77 12.96
N ALA A 220 44.69 -3.72 14.18
CA ALA A 220 45.42 -3.86 15.43
C ALA A 220 44.56 -4.57 16.51
N PRO A 221 44.20 -5.84 16.29
CA PRO A 221 43.15 -6.53 17.05
C PRO A 221 43.62 -6.92 18.46
N VAL A 222 42.68 -6.90 19.41
CA VAL A 222 42.97 -7.03 20.84
C VAL A 222 42.23 -8.23 21.45
N ALA A 223 42.97 -9.08 22.16
CA ALA A 223 42.47 -10.33 22.71
C ALA A 223 42.12 -10.25 24.20
N ILE A 224 40.90 -10.69 24.53
CA ILE A 224 40.41 -10.91 25.90
C ILE A 224 40.46 -12.42 26.18
N THR A 225 41.49 -12.86 26.91
CA THR A 225 41.58 -14.25 27.39
C THR A 225 40.58 -14.48 28.52
N LEU A 226 39.77 -15.54 28.40
CA LEU A 226 38.72 -15.88 29.38
C LEU A 226 39.10 -17.07 30.27
N THR A 227 38.90 -16.94 31.58
CA THR A 227 39.02 -18.05 32.53
C THR A 227 37.77 -18.93 32.57
N SER A 228 37.94 -20.23 32.91
CA SER A 228 36.84 -21.20 32.93
C SER A 228 35.93 -21.03 34.16
N GLY A 229 34.72 -20.54 33.92
CA GLY A 229 33.61 -20.57 34.87
C GLY A 229 32.81 -21.88 34.83
N ILE A 230 31.71 -21.90 35.60
CA ILE A 230 30.65 -22.90 35.53
C ILE A 230 29.33 -22.16 35.30
N CYS A 231 28.57 -22.56 34.29
CA CYS A 231 27.28 -21.95 33.95
C CYS A 231 26.20 -22.43 34.92
N SER A 232 25.34 -21.50 35.35
CA SER A 232 24.30 -21.74 36.35
C SER A 232 23.19 -22.68 35.86
N ILE A 233 22.88 -22.63 34.56
CA ILE A 233 21.73 -23.31 33.93
C ILE A 233 21.93 -24.84 33.82
N ASP A 234 23.09 -25.29 33.35
CA ASP A 234 23.37 -26.70 33.03
C ASP A 234 24.54 -27.31 33.84
N HIS A 235 25.17 -26.50 34.70
CA HIS A 235 26.36 -26.82 35.49
C HIS A 235 27.59 -27.28 34.66
N ARG A 236 27.63 -26.93 33.36
CA ARG A 236 28.80 -27.16 32.50
C ARG A 236 29.81 -26.03 32.63
N ARG A 237 31.03 -26.27 32.15
CA ARG A 237 32.08 -25.25 32.07
C ARG A 237 31.96 -24.43 30.78
N ALA A 238 32.35 -23.17 30.84
CA ALA A 238 32.61 -22.32 29.67
C ALA A 238 33.65 -21.24 30.03
N GLY A 239 34.18 -20.52 29.03
CA GLY A 239 34.83 -19.23 29.24
C GLY A 239 33.81 -18.16 29.60
N LEU A 240 32.75 -18.02 28.81
CA LEU A 240 31.62 -17.12 29.03
C LEU A 240 30.30 -17.90 29.06
N CYS A 241 29.44 -17.58 30.01
CA CYS A 241 28.05 -18.05 30.08
C CYS A 241 27.17 -16.81 29.89
N VAL A 242 26.38 -16.76 28.82
CA VAL A 242 25.48 -15.65 28.56
C VAL A 242 24.06 -16.10 28.90
N THR A 243 23.54 -15.56 30.00
CA THR A 243 22.19 -15.84 30.51
C THR A 243 21.35 -14.55 30.59
N GLY A 244 21.72 -13.54 29.81
CA GLY A 244 20.90 -12.35 29.58
C GLY A 244 19.82 -12.63 28.53
N SER A 245 19.24 -11.59 27.97
CA SER A 245 18.42 -11.64 26.76
C SER A 245 18.37 -10.24 26.15
N ARG A 246 18.18 -10.13 24.83
CA ARG A 246 18.14 -8.86 24.07
C ARG A 246 19.43 -8.04 24.21
N LEU A 247 20.58 -8.71 24.33
CA LEU A 247 21.90 -8.11 24.35
C LEU A 247 22.45 -8.00 22.92
N VAL A 248 22.70 -6.79 22.44
CA VAL A 248 23.42 -6.56 21.18
C VAL A 248 24.87 -6.23 21.51
N VAL A 249 25.77 -7.19 21.32
CA VAL A 249 27.22 -7.03 21.52
C VAL A 249 27.85 -6.72 20.18
N ASP A 250 28.13 -5.44 19.91
CA ASP A 250 28.70 -4.99 18.65
C ASP A 250 30.20 -4.66 18.80
N ALA A 251 31.01 -5.43 18.08
CA ALA A 251 32.46 -5.32 18.01
C ALA A 251 32.99 -4.95 16.61
N LEU A 252 32.12 -4.46 15.71
CA LEU A 252 32.59 -3.77 14.51
C LEU A 252 33.40 -2.54 14.90
N ASP A 253 34.50 -2.28 14.20
CA ASP A 253 35.42 -1.20 14.57
C ASP A 253 34.98 0.19 14.07
N ARG A 254 35.93 1.11 13.86
CA ARG A 254 35.56 2.39 13.24
C ARG A 254 35.07 2.18 11.82
N ASP A 255 35.71 1.29 11.07
CA ASP A 255 35.59 1.08 9.62
C ASP A 255 34.59 -0.02 9.26
N ALA A 256 33.71 -0.37 10.22
CA ALA A 256 32.72 -1.44 10.12
C ALA A 256 33.34 -2.81 9.79
N GLU A 257 34.63 -3.00 10.08
CA GLU A 257 35.32 -4.26 9.85
C GLU A 257 35.21 -5.17 11.08
N ARG A 258 35.01 -6.47 10.82
CA ARG A 258 35.06 -7.52 11.84
C ARG A 258 36.51 -7.82 12.23
N GLY A 259 36.74 -8.22 13.47
CA GLY A 259 38.04 -8.77 13.90
C GLY A 259 38.76 -8.00 15.00
N ALA A 260 38.37 -6.75 15.30
CA ALA A 260 39.06 -5.88 16.26
C ALA A 260 39.10 -6.44 17.70
N VAL A 261 38.10 -7.25 18.07
CA VAL A 261 37.94 -7.83 19.40
C VAL A 261 37.97 -9.35 19.31
N ILE A 262 38.95 -9.97 19.97
CA ILE A 262 39.10 -11.43 20.02
C ILE A 262 38.74 -11.93 21.42
N LEU A 263 37.71 -12.76 21.54
CA LEU A 263 37.47 -13.56 22.75
C LEU A 263 38.22 -14.88 22.60
N THR A 264 39.15 -15.19 23.50
CA THR A 264 40.01 -16.38 23.37
C THR A 264 40.01 -17.28 24.59
N ALA A 265 39.97 -18.58 24.33
CA ALA A 265 39.87 -19.62 25.35
C ALA A 265 41.19 -19.85 26.11
N GLY A 266 42.33 -19.39 25.59
CA GLY A 266 43.63 -19.48 26.27
C GLY A 266 44.08 -20.89 26.69
N GLY A 267 43.49 -21.94 26.11
CA GLY A 267 43.74 -23.34 26.47
C GLY A 267 42.81 -23.94 27.54
N ILE A 268 41.68 -23.30 27.91
CA ILE A 268 40.73 -23.92 28.86
C ILE A 268 40.09 -25.21 28.30
N PRO A 269 39.86 -26.26 29.11
CA PRO A 269 39.20 -27.48 28.67
C PRO A 269 37.67 -27.36 28.75
N ALA A 270 37.12 -26.36 28.06
CA ALA A 270 35.71 -26.01 28.05
C ALA A 270 35.36 -25.18 26.80
N PRO A 271 34.09 -25.13 26.38
CA PRO A 271 33.61 -24.19 25.38
C PRO A 271 34.02 -22.74 25.66
N LEU A 272 34.28 -21.93 24.63
CA LEU A 272 34.58 -20.51 24.84
C LEU A 272 33.32 -19.77 25.29
N VAL A 273 32.21 -19.89 24.57
CA VAL A 273 30.93 -19.25 24.90
C VAL A 273 29.80 -20.28 24.95
N ARG A 274 28.93 -20.18 25.96
CA ARG A 274 27.61 -20.85 26.00
C ARG A 274 26.51 -19.79 26.09
N LEU A 275 25.62 -19.76 25.08
CA LEU A 275 24.47 -18.86 24.99
C LEU A 275 23.20 -19.58 25.45
N TYR A 276 22.49 -18.97 26.41
CA TYR A 276 21.22 -19.45 26.98
C TYR A 276 20.12 -18.38 26.93
N GLY A 277 20.44 -17.19 26.41
CA GLY A 277 19.55 -16.03 26.33
C GLY A 277 18.64 -16.07 25.12
N ALA A 278 17.73 -15.11 25.00
CA ALA A 278 16.89 -14.97 23.81
C ALA A 278 17.11 -13.60 23.19
N ASP A 279 17.01 -13.52 21.86
CA ASP A 279 17.20 -12.30 21.08
C ASP A 279 18.59 -11.65 21.28
N ASP A 280 19.61 -12.43 21.67
CA ASP A 280 20.98 -11.93 21.83
C ASP A 280 21.71 -11.90 20.47
N VAL A 281 22.34 -10.78 20.12
CA VAL A 281 23.08 -10.56 18.86
C VAL A 281 24.55 -10.32 19.16
N PHE A 282 25.42 -11.07 18.52
CA PHE A 282 26.88 -10.89 18.58
C PHE A 282 27.38 -10.48 17.19
N ARG A 283 27.98 -9.30 17.07
CA ARG A 283 28.43 -8.73 15.79
C ARG A 283 29.94 -8.44 15.78
N GLY A 284 30.62 -8.78 14.67
CA GLY A 284 32.02 -8.37 14.42
C GLY A 284 33.11 -9.06 15.24
N LEU A 285 32.74 -9.93 16.19
CA LEU A 285 33.65 -10.60 17.13
C LEU A 285 34.48 -11.70 16.46
N VAL A 286 35.71 -11.89 16.94
CA VAL A 286 36.42 -13.18 16.78
C VAL A 286 36.19 -14.03 18.01
N PHE A 287 35.61 -15.21 17.81
CA PHE A 287 35.55 -16.27 18.82
C PHE A 287 36.65 -17.29 18.53
N GLN A 288 37.62 -17.40 19.44
CA GLN A 288 38.76 -18.32 19.30
C GLN A 288 38.68 -19.47 20.32
N GLY A 289 38.45 -20.67 19.80
CA GLY A 289 38.35 -21.91 20.55
C GLY A 289 39.62 -22.32 21.29
N SER A 290 39.50 -23.32 22.15
CA SER A 290 40.64 -23.83 22.92
C SER A 290 41.60 -24.59 22.01
N ASN A 291 42.83 -24.12 21.92
CA ASN A 291 43.87 -24.65 21.03
C ASN A 291 44.78 -25.73 21.69
N ASP A 292 44.41 -26.23 22.88
CA ASP A 292 45.15 -27.32 23.53
C ASP A 292 44.92 -28.66 22.78
N PRO A 293 45.96 -29.29 22.19
CA PRO A 293 45.81 -30.58 21.53
C PRO A 293 45.55 -31.75 22.49
N ASN A 294 45.64 -31.54 23.82
CA ASN A 294 45.49 -32.58 24.84
C ASN A 294 44.06 -32.70 25.40
N LEU A 295 43.09 -31.96 24.83
CA LEU A 295 41.71 -31.90 25.32
C LEU A 295 41.08 -33.30 25.47
N THR A 296 40.63 -33.60 26.69
CA THR A 296 39.93 -34.86 27.00
C THR A 296 38.44 -34.79 26.68
N VAL A 297 37.82 -33.62 26.86
CA VAL A 297 36.40 -33.33 26.57
C VAL A 297 36.23 -32.56 25.26
N GLN A 298 35.01 -32.55 24.73
CA GLN A 298 34.58 -31.65 23.66
C GLN A 298 34.41 -30.22 24.21
N ALA A 299 34.91 -29.22 23.49
CA ALA A 299 35.07 -27.84 23.93
C ALA A 299 34.72 -26.83 22.80
N ASP A 300 33.47 -26.89 22.32
CA ASP A 300 32.98 -26.11 21.17
C ASP A 300 33.20 -24.61 21.32
N THR A 301 33.47 -23.88 20.23
CA THR A 301 33.84 -22.46 20.39
C THR A 301 32.62 -21.61 20.80
N VAL A 302 31.52 -21.72 20.07
CA VAL A 302 30.22 -21.15 20.49
C VAL A 302 29.21 -22.29 20.59
N ALA A 303 28.49 -22.39 21.71
CA ALA A 303 27.40 -23.34 21.88
C ALA A 303 26.11 -22.60 22.26
N ILE A 304 25.11 -22.63 21.38
CA ILE A 304 23.77 -22.07 21.58
C ILE A 304 22.89 -23.21 22.12
N THR A 305 22.34 -23.08 23.33
CA THR A 305 22.05 -24.29 24.14
C THR A 305 20.87 -24.11 25.11
N GLY A 306 19.84 -24.95 24.95
CA GLY A 306 18.64 -24.98 25.79
C GLY A 306 17.40 -24.33 25.16
N GLU A 307 16.20 -24.73 25.60
CA GLU A 307 14.89 -24.24 25.12
C GLU A 307 14.69 -22.72 25.22
N GLY A 308 15.45 -22.05 26.10
CA GLY A 308 15.45 -20.59 26.24
C GLY A 308 16.29 -19.86 25.19
N ALA A 309 17.22 -20.56 24.53
CA ALA A 309 18.09 -20.00 23.50
C ALA A 309 17.32 -19.83 22.19
N GLN A 310 16.87 -18.61 21.87
CA GLN A 310 15.89 -18.36 20.79
C GLN A 310 16.18 -17.05 20.06
N ARG A 311 16.13 -17.07 18.72
CA ARG A 311 16.38 -15.90 17.85
C ARG A 311 17.76 -15.25 18.05
N ASP A 312 18.69 -15.97 18.69
CA ASP A 312 20.07 -15.53 18.89
C ASP A 312 20.79 -15.45 17.54
N ARG A 313 21.64 -14.43 17.36
CA ARG A 313 22.32 -14.16 16.09
C ARG A 313 23.83 -14.02 16.25
N LEU A 314 24.56 -14.73 15.40
CA LEU A 314 25.97 -14.43 15.10
C LEU A 314 25.99 -13.70 13.76
N GLU A 315 26.42 -12.44 13.76
CA GLU A 315 26.47 -11.57 12.59
C GLU A 315 27.92 -11.14 12.31
N GLN A 316 28.40 -11.30 11.08
CA GLN A 316 29.73 -10.81 10.68
C GLN A 316 30.87 -11.26 11.61
N CYS A 317 30.76 -12.45 12.21
CA CYS A 317 31.72 -12.95 13.20
C CYS A 317 32.72 -13.94 12.59
N ILE A 318 33.92 -14.03 13.17
CA ILE A 318 34.93 -15.04 12.82
C ILE A 318 34.96 -16.08 13.95
N VAL A 319 34.68 -17.35 13.64
CA VAL A 319 34.73 -18.45 14.61
C VAL A 319 35.87 -19.40 14.23
N ARG A 320 37.01 -19.25 14.91
CA ARG A 320 38.16 -20.16 14.81
C ARG A 320 37.96 -21.30 15.81
N GLY A 321 37.73 -22.50 15.30
CA GLY A 321 37.27 -23.67 16.05
C GLY A 321 38.28 -24.25 17.05
N PRO A 322 37.85 -25.21 17.89
CA PRO A 322 38.69 -25.76 18.95
C PRO A 322 39.53 -26.94 18.45
N ALA A 323 40.64 -27.19 19.14
CA ALA A 323 41.46 -28.40 18.97
C ALA A 323 40.69 -29.71 19.27
N LYS A 324 39.52 -29.62 19.91
CA LYS A 324 38.58 -30.75 20.05
C LYS A 324 37.14 -30.29 20.25
N GLY A 325 36.34 -30.47 19.20
CA GLY A 325 34.93 -30.08 19.17
C GLY A 325 34.57 -29.39 17.88
N ASP A 326 33.39 -28.80 17.88
CA ASP A 326 32.81 -28.08 16.75
C ASP A 326 33.08 -26.56 16.90
N ALA A 327 33.16 -25.80 15.80
CA ALA A 327 33.31 -24.34 15.93
C ALA A 327 32.01 -23.70 16.48
N VAL A 328 30.86 -24.03 15.90
CA VAL A 328 29.54 -23.68 16.47
C VAL A 328 28.70 -24.95 16.67
N SER A 329 28.13 -25.10 17.87
CA SER A 329 27.09 -26.08 18.16
C SER A 329 25.76 -25.41 18.54
N VAL A 330 24.65 -26.01 18.10
CA VAL A 330 23.29 -25.58 18.46
C VAL A 330 22.56 -26.81 19.00
N ASP A 331 22.24 -26.82 20.30
CA ASP A 331 21.80 -28.01 21.02
C ASP A 331 20.65 -27.79 22.03
N ALA A 332 20.12 -28.91 22.52
CA ALA A 332 19.13 -28.99 23.60
C ALA A 332 17.89 -28.10 23.35
N ALA A 333 17.28 -28.24 22.17
CA ALA A 333 16.10 -27.47 21.72
C ALA A 333 16.30 -25.95 21.57
N ALA A 334 17.54 -25.46 21.53
CA ALA A 334 17.84 -24.09 21.10
C ALA A 334 17.27 -23.81 19.70
N GLY A 335 16.62 -22.67 19.52
CA GLY A 335 16.03 -22.19 18.27
C GLY A 335 14.65 -22.77 17.93
N GLN A 336 14.06 -23.64 18.77
CA GLN A 336 12.79 -24.28 18.40
C GLN A 336 11.64 -23.27 18.23
N PRO A 337 10.81 -23.42 17.17
CA PRO A 337 9.77 -22.45 16.81
C PRO A 337 8.71 -22.28 17.89
N VAL A 338 8.21 -21.05 18.04
CA VAL A 338 7.28 -20.66 19.10
C VAL A 338 5.89 -20.46 18.49
N GLY A 339 5.11 -21.53 18.47
CA GLY A 339 3.84 -21.56 17.74
C GLY A 339 4.11 -21.66 16.24
N ASP A 340 3.60 -20.70 15.47
CA ASP A 340 3.78 -20.63 14.01
C ASP A 340 5.00 -19.76 13.61
N GLU A 341 5.67 -19.10 14.56
CA GLU A 341 6.84 -18.25 14.32
C GLU A 341 8.16 -19.04 14.42
N SER A 342 9.06 -18.85 13.44
CA SER A 342 10.44 -19.34 13.56
C SER A 342 11.15 -18.60 14.71
N ALA A 343 11.89 -19.36 15.51
CA ALA A 343 12.75 -18.84 16.55
C ALA A 343 14.20 -19.30 16.38
N ASP A 344 14.57 -19.74 15.17
CA ASP A 344 15.87 -20.26 14.78
C ASP A 344 17.01 -19.38 15.31
N ALA A 345 18.12 -20.01 15.75
CA ALA A 345 19.38 -19.28 15.83
C ALA A 345 19.83 -18.90 14.41
N VAL A 346 20.45 -17.73 14.23
CA VAL A 346 20.88 -17.26 12.90
C VAL A 346 22.39 -17.05 12.87
N ILE A 347 23.05 -17.57 11.83
CA ILE A 347 24.48 -17.38 11.58
C ILE A 347 24.62 -16.70 10.22
N ASP A 348 25.18 -15.49 10.20
CA ASP A 348 24.93 -14.49 9.14
C ASP A 348 26.23 -13.77 8.77
N ASP A 349 26.66 -13.79 7.50
CA ASP A 349 27.96 -13.24 7.02
C ASP A 349 29.17 -13.67 7.90
N CYS A 350 29.11 -14.88 8.47
CA CYS A 350 30.14 -15.37 9.38
C CYS A 350 31.22 -16.19 8.65
N GLU A 351 32.38 -16.31 9.29
CA GLU A 351 33.52 -17.11 8.81
C GLU A 351 33.83 -18.19 9.85
N ILE A 352 33.56 -19.46 9.52
CA ILE A 352 33.63 -20.59 10.47
C ILE A 352 34.67 -21.62 10.01
N SER A 353 35.74 -21.78 10.79
CA SER A 353 36.93 -22.53 10.33
C SER A 353 37.77 -23.19 11.42
N GLU A 354 38.77 -23.98 11.00
CA GLU A 354 39.80 -24.64 11.83
C GLU A 354 39.30 -25.70 12.86
N ALA A 355 37.99 -25.96 12.95
CA ALA A 355 37.44 -26.91 13.91
C ALA A 355 37.93 -28.34 13.66
N GLN A 356 38.21 -29.08 14.73
CA GLN A 356 38.68 -30.48 14.62
C GLN A 356 37.55 -31.52 14.49
N ASP A 357 36.27 -31.15 14.70
CA ASP A 357 35.10 -31.89 14.21
C ASP A 357 34.36 -31.10 13.10
N LYS A 358 33.19 -30.50 13.36
CA LYS A 358 32.43 -29.71 12.38
C LYS A 358 32.71 -28.21 12.48
N GLY A 359 32.53 -27.49 11.37
CA GLY A 359 32.32 -26.05 11.44
C GLY A 359 31.04 -25.71 12.22
N ILE A 360 29.89 -26.24 11.78
CA ILE A 360 28.58 -26.02 12.43
C ILE A 360 27.87 -27.36 12.66
N LYS A 361 27.30 -27.56 13.85
CA LYS A 361 26.60 -28.80 14.22
C LYS A 361 25.32 -28.54 14.99
N VAL A 362 24.21 -28.96 14.40
CA VAL A 362 22.88 -28.91 14.99
C VAL A 362 22.55 -30.28 15.57
N THR A 363 22.22 -30.34 16.85
CA THR A 363 21.99 -31.62 17.54
C THR A 363 20.86 -31.51 18.56
N SER A 364 20.33 -32.64 19.00
CA SER A 364 19.50 -32.73 20.20
C SER A 364 18.27 -31.81 20.15
N GLY A 365 17.59 -31.77 19.00
CA GLY A 365 16.42 -30.93 18.76
C GLY A 365 16.70 -29.46 18.45
N GLY A 366 17.94 -29.01 18.29
CA GLY A 366 18.27 -27.62 17.96
C GLY A 366 17.85 -27.20 16.54
N HIS A 367 17.69 -25.89 16.31
CA HIS A 367 17.30 -25.27 15.04
C HIS A 367 18.22 -24.08 14.71
N VAL A 368 18.76 -24.03 13.49
CA VAL A 368 19.59 -22.91 13.02
C VAL A 368 19.39 -22.65 11.53
N THR A 369 19.38 -21.37 11.17
CA THR A 369 19.50 -20.87 9.80
C THR A 369 20.88 -20.24 9.60
N VAL A 370 21.72 -20.87 8.78
CA VAL A 370 23.05 -20.38 8.39
C VAL A 370 22.95 -19.76 7.00
N ARG A 371 23.24 -18.46 6.86
CA ARG A 371 23.10 -17.73 5.60
C ARG A 371 24.31 -16.86 5.27
N ALA A 372 24.57 -16.72 3.97
CA ALA A 372 25.63 -15.87 3.39
C ALA A 372 27.05 -16.09 3.96
N SER A 373 27.28 -17.16 4.72
CA SER A 373 28.47 -17.38 5.52
C SER A 373 29.48 -18.26 4.79
N CYS A 374 30.76 -18.22 5.19
CA CYS A 374 31.76 -19.19 4.77
C CYS A 374 32.06 -20.23 5.85
N VAL A 375 32.13 -21.51 5.45
CA VAL A 375 32.45 -22.64 6.34
C VAL A 375 33.59 -23.46 5.72
N HIS A 376 34.82 -23.30 6.22
CA HIS A 376 36.02 -23.83 5.57
C HIS A 376 37.10 -24.41 6.49
N ASP A 377 37.97 -25.27 5.94
CA ASP A 377 39.12 -25.89 6.63
C ASP A 377 38.78 -26.72 7.90
N ASN A 378 37.51 -27.09 8.12
CA ASN A 378 37.09 -27.89 9.27
C ASN A 378 37.34 -29.39 9.03
N ARG A 379 37.88 -30.10 10.02
CA ARG A 379 38.54 -31.41 9.86
C ARG A 379 37.63 -32.62 9.69
N ASN A 380 36.34 -32.50 10.01
CA ASN A 380 35.40 -33.61 9.91
C ASN A 380 34.09 -33.21 9.22
N GLY A 381 34.12 -32.12 8.43
CA GLY A 381 33.01 -31.61 7.64
C GLY A 381 32.64 -30.16 7.95
N GLY A 382 31.94 -29.51 7.02
CA GLY A 382 31.48 -28.13 7.17
C GLY A 382 30.30 -28.04 8.14
N MET A 383 29.11 -28.43 7.69
CA MET A 383 27.86 -28.32 8.46
C MET A 383 27.14 -29.67 8.61
N GLN A 384 26.47 -29.87 9.74
CA GLN A 384 25.72 -31.10 10.03
C GLN A 384 24.46 -30.88 10.88
N SER A 385 23.34 -31.50 10.52
CA SER A 385 22.22 -31.78 11.45
C SER A 385 22.20 -33.25 11.87
N THR A 386 22.01 -33.51 13.16
CA THR A 386 21.97 -34.87 13.74
C THR A 386 21.10 -34.91 15.01
N LEU A 387 20.82 -36.10 15.55
CA LEU A 387 20.02 -36.32 16.77
C LEU A 387 18.77 -35.42 16.90
N GLY A 388 17.98 -35.27 15.82
CA GLY A 388 16.75 -34.48 15.81
C GLY A 388 16.93 -32.99 15.49
N GLY A 389 18.13 -32.53 15.12
CA GLY A 389 18.39 -31.14 14.75
C GLY A 389 17.86 -30.74 13.36
N THR A 390 17.62 -29.44 13.19
CA THR A 390 17.14 -28.78 11.97
C THR A 390 18.18 -27.78 11.48
N LEU A 391 18.73 -28.01 10.28
CA LEU A 391 19.68 -27.08 9.64
C LEU A 391 19.07 -26.52 8.36
N THR A 392 18.93 -25.20 8.30
CA THR A 392 18.63 -24.46 7.07
C THR A 392 19.93 -23.76 6.62
N ALA A 393 20.39 -23.99 5.39
CA ALA A 393 21.63 -23.40 4.88
C ALA A 393 21.38 -22.66 3.56
N LEU A 394 21.51 -21.33 3.56
CA LEU A 394 21.14 -20.46 2.44
C LEU A 394 22.37 -19.71 1.90
N GLN A 395 22.68 -19.88 0.61
CA GLN A 395 23.65 -19.04 -0.11
C GLN A 395 25.06 -19.02 0.50
N ASN A 396 25.46 -20.06 1.23
CA ASN A 396 26.78 -20.15 1.87
C ASN A 396 27.87 -20.55 0.85
N LEU A 397 29.13 -20.40 1.26
CA LEU A 397 30.29 -21.00 0.60
C LEU A 397 30.96 -22.01 1.56
N VAL A 398 30.94 -23.29 1.19
CA VAL A 398 31.38 -24.39 2.04
C VAL A 398 32.53 -25.11 1.33
N GLN A 399 33.76 -24.96 1.83
CA GLN A 399 34.94 -25.38 1.06
C GLN A 399 36.15 -25.86 1.88
N HIS A 400 37.07 -26.59 1.24
CA HIS A 400 38.34 -27.07 1.83
C HIS A 400 38.23 -27.89 3.13
N ASN A 401 37.03 -28.35 3.51
CA ASN A 401 36.83 -29.10 4.74
C ASN A 401 37.61 -30.44 4.67
N VAL A 402 38.56 -30.57 5.61
CA VAL A 402 39.78 -31.39 5.54
C VAL A 402 39.48 -32.87 5.89
N PRO A 403 40.33 -33.85 5.52
CA PRO A 403 40.09 -35.25 5.83
C PRO A 403 40.01 -35.64 7.33
N GLY A 404 38.93 -36.37 7.62
CA GLY A 404 38.51 -37.01 8.87
C GLY A 404 37.63 -38.26 8.59
N SER A 405 36.75 -38.67 9.52
CA SER A 405 36.00 -39.94 9.43
C SER A 405 34.53 -39.83 8.99
N ALA A 406 33.87 -38.69 9.22
CA ALA A 406 32.43 -38.47 9.00
C ALA A 406 32.16 -37.22 8.14
N GLN A 407 33.06 -36.96 7.18
CA GLN A 407 33.13 -35.69 6.46
C GLN A 407 32.01 -35.53 5.42
N SER A 408 31.47 -34.32 5.34
CA SER A 408 30.76 -33.77 4.18
C SER A 408 30.91 -32.24 4.20
N GLY A 409 30.70 -31.57 3.08
CA GLY A 409 30.48 -30.12 3.09
C GLY A 409 29.23 -29.78 3.90
N ILE A 410 28.09 -30.39 3.56
CA ILE A 410 26.83 -30.29 4.31
C ILE A 410 26.26 -31.71 4.51
N SER A 411 25.71 -32.02 5.68
CA SER A 411 25.15 -33.36 5.98
C SER A 411 23.91 -33.35 6.88
N GLY A 412 22.94 -34.20 6.55
CA GLY A 412 21.83 -34.56 7.42
C GLY A 412 21.99 -35.99 7.94
N GLY A 413 21.80 -36.19 9.24
CA GLY A 413 21.89 -37.49 9.91
C GLY A 413 23.31 -38.01 10.12
N THR A 414 23.40 -39.22 10.68
CA THR A 414 24.66 -39.89 11.01
C THR A 414 24.44 -41.39 11.05
N ALA A 415 25.42 -42.20 10.63
CA ALA A 415 25.29 -43.66 10.61
C ALA A 415 25.07 -44.22 12.03
N GLY A 416 24.05 -45.07 12.19
CA GLY A 416 23.62 -45.62 13.48
C GLY A 416 22.57 -44.79 14.24
N ALA A 417 22.17 -43.61 13.72
CA ALA A 417 21.26 -42.70 14.41
C ALA A 417 19.79 -42.96 14.00
N ALA A 418 19.09 -43.79 14.79
CA ALA A 418 17.73 -44.25 14.51
C ALA A 418 16.59 -43.55 15.30
N ALA A 419 16.90 -42.67 16.25
CA ALA A 419 15.93 -42.24 17.27
C ALA A 419 15.03 -41.06 16.88
N MET A 420 15.52 -40.11 16.08
CA MET A 420 14.81 -38.87 15.71
C MET A 420 15.15 -38.47 14.28
N ARG A 421 14.15 -37.93 13.55
CA ARG A 421 14.35 -37.39 12.19
C ARG A 421 15.15 -36.10 12.24
N ASN A 422 16.15 -35.97 11.37
CA ASN A 422 17.01 -34.79 11.25
C ASN A 422 16.60 -34.03 9.99
N VAL A 423 16.41 -32.72 10.08
CA VAL A 423 16.03 -31.89 8.93
C VAL A 423 17.26 -31.20 8.36
N LEU A 424 17.35 -31.18 7.04
CA LEU A 424 18.31 -30.39 6.27
C LEU A 424 17.59 -29.72 5.11
N VAL A 425 17.65 -28.39 5.02
CA VAL A 425 17.20 -27.63 3.85
C VAL A 425 18.37 -26.80 3.35
N THR A 426 18.66 -26.86 2.06
CA THR A 426 19.71 -26.04 1.43
C THR A 426 19.15 -25.28 0.24
N ASP A 427 19.54 -24.01 0.09
CA ASP A 427 19.25 -23.21 -1.11
C ASP A 427 20.47 -22.42 -1.58
N GLY A 428 20.97 -22.71 -2.78
CA GLY A 428 21.93 -21.86 -3.51
C GLY A 428 23.35 -21.85 -2.94
N ASN A 429 23.75 -22.84 -2.15
CA ASN A 429 25.10 -22.93 -1.58
C ASN A 429 26.11 -23.34 -2.65
N ILE A 430 27.38 -22.94 -2.46
CA ILE A 430 28.51 -23.47 -3.22
C ILE A 430 29.27 -24.43 -2.30
N VAL A 431 29.32 -25.71 -2.66
CA VAL A 431 29.86 -26.79 -1.81
C VAL A 431 30.97 -27.54 -2.55
N ARG A 432 32.24 -27.23 -2.24
CA ARG A 432 33.37 -27.69 -3.04
C ARG A 432 34.60 -28.11 -2.24
N PHE A 433 35.54 -28.80 -2.88
CA PHE A 433 36.81 -29.22 -2.26
C PHE A 433 36.64 -29.92 -0.88
N SER A 434 35.55 -30.65 -0.66
CA SER A 434 35.32 -31.39 0.59
C SER A 434 36.01 -32.75 0.55
N GLY A 435 36.74 -33.10 1.62
CA GLY A 435 37.64 -34.27 1.67
C GLY A 435 37.00 -35.65 1.53
N ALA A 436 35.66 -35.71 1.45
CA ALA A 436 34.91 -36.91 1.09
C ALA A 436 33.69 -36.63 0.21
N ARG A 437 32.71 -35.86 0.71
CA ARG A 437 31.39 -35.71 0.09
C ARG A 437 31.01 -34.22 0.05
N GLY A 438 30.31 -33.78 -0.99
CA GLY A 438 29.70 -32.45 -1.01
C GLY A 438 28.50 -32.38 -0.06
N VAL A 439 27.36 -32.88 -0.51
CA VAL A 439 26.10 -32.93 0.26
C VAL A 439 25.70 -34.38 0.59
N THR A 440 25.16 -34.61 1.79
CA THR A 440 24.89 -35.98 2.29
C THR A 440 23.59 -36.09 3.08
N ALA A 441 22.86 -37.20 2.94
CA ALA A 441 21.75 -37.60 3.82
C ALA A 441 21.92 -39.06 4.28
N VAL A 442 21.86 -39.32 5.60
CA VAL A 442 22.11 -40.64 6.22
C VAL A 442 21.00 -41.03 7.19
N ASP A 443 20.61 -42.31 7.19
CA ASP A 443 19.68 -42.93 8.14
C ASP A 443 18.41 -42.08 8.37
N ALA A 444 18.24 -41.47 9.55
CA ALA A 444 17.05 -40.70 9.90
C ALA A 444 17.02 -39.27 9.29
N ALA A 445 17.74 -38.99 8.21
CA ALA A 445 17.71 -37.69 7.54
C ALA A 445 16.43 -37.47 6.71
N THR A 446 15.93 -36.24 6.69
CA THR A 446 15.07 -35.70 5.64
C THR A 446 15.78 -34.46 5.10
N ALA A 447 16.21 -34.52 3.85
CA ALA A 447 16.98 -33.48 3.21
C ALA A 447 16.27 -32.95 1.96
N ASP A 448 16.32 -31.63 1.75
CA ASP A 448 15.82 -30.96 0.57
C ASP A 448 16.90 -30.03 0.02
N PHE A 449 17.47 -30.41 -1.14
CA PHE A 449 18.61 -29.73 -1.75
C PHE A 449 18.15 -28.88 -2.93
N ARG A 450 18.34 -27.56 -2.87
CA ARG A 450 17.86 -26.63 -3.89
C ARG A 450 18.96 -25.73 -4.42
N ASN A 451 19.03 -25.54 -5.73
CA ASN A 451 19.90 -24.56 -6.41
C ASN A 451 21.43 -24.68 -6.10
N ASP A 452 21.86 -25.72 -5.39
CA ASP A 452 23.24 -25.84 -4.88
C ASP A 452 24.23 -26.22 -6.00
N TYR A 453 25.42 -25.61 -5.99
CA TYR A 453 26.53 -25.98 -6.87
C TYR A 453 27.56 -26.81 -6.11
N VAL A 454 27.64 -28.10 -6.42
CA VAL A 454 28.40 -29.11 -5.66
C VAL A 454 29.50 -29.71 -6.54
N ALA A 455 30.73 -29.19 -6.39
CA ALA A 455 31.81 -29.45 -7.34
C ALA A 455 33.18 -29.77 -6.70
N ASP A 456 34.07 -30.44 -7.45
CA ASP A 456 35.44 -30.76 -7.01
C ASP A 456 35.56 -31.49 -5.65
N ASN A 457 34.52 -32.25 -5.22
CA ASN A 457 34.55 -33.02 -3.98
C ASN A 457 35.19 -34.42 -4.17
N GLN A 458 35.76 -34.98 -3.10
CA GLN A 458 36.78 -36.04 -3.23
C GLN A 458 36.29 -37.47 -3.50
N PHE A 459 35.02 -37.81 -3.22
CA PHE A 459 34.43 -39.13 -3.52
C PHE A 459 33.01 -39.07 -4.12
N ALA A 460 32.20 -38.09 -3.76
CA ALA A 460 30.89 -37.87 -4.37
C ALA A 460 30.44 -36.40 -4.24
N GLY A 461 29.69 -35.90 -5.22
CA GLY A 461 28.96 -34.63 -5.07
C GLY A 461 27.86 -34.78 -4.03
N ALA A 462 26.83 -35.58 -4.33
CA ALA A 462 25.77 -35.96 -3.41
C ALA A 462 25.86 -37.43 -2.99
N ARG A 463 25.52 -37.77 -1.74
CA ARG A 463 25.38 -39.16 -1.27
C ARG A 463 24.22 -39.35 -0.31
N VAL A 464 23.30 -40.26 -0.66
CA VAL A 464 22.15 -40.64 0.17
C VAL A 464 22.29 -42.11 0.54
N GLU A 465 22.31 -42.43 1.85
CA GLU A 465 22.55 -43.82 2.28
C GLU A 465 21.81 -44.29 3.55
N SER A 466 21.30 -45.51 3.47
CA SER A 466 20.81 -46.26 4.64
C SER A 466 21.93 -47.15 5.19
N THR A 467 22.30 -46.95 6.43
CA THR A 467 23.35 -47.71 7.15
C THR A 467 22.79 -48.48 8.36
N THR A 468 21.57 -48.15 8.80
CA THR A 468 20.82 -48.85 9.86
C THR A 468 19.53 -49.44 9.30
N ALA A 469 19.24 -50.72 9.60
CA ALA A 469 17.97 -51.35 9.22
C ALA A 469 16.80 -50.85 10.10
N GLY A 470 15.62 -50.67 9.50
CA GLY A 470 14.45 -50.02 10.10
C GLY A 470 14.42 -48.50 9.90
N VAL A 471 15.37 -47.93 9.15
CA VAL A 471 15.54 -46.49 8.93
C VAL A 471 16.01 -46.21 7.50
N ALA A 472 15.33 -45.31 6.79
CA ALA A 472 15.74 -44.83 5.47
C ALA A 472 15.70 -43.29 5.40
N PRO A 473 16.71 -42.65 4.79
CA PRO A 473 16.70 -41.21 4.58
C PRO A 473 15.74 -40.84 3.44
N ALA A 474 15.26 -39.60 3.46
CA ALA A 474 14.57 -38.96 2.34
C ALA A 474 15.44 -37.82 1.80
N ALA A 475 15.54 -37.68 0.47
CA ALA A 475 16.30 -36.64 -0.19
C ALA A 475 15.64 -36.18 -1.50
N THR A 476 15.21 -34.93 -1.56
CA THR A 476 14.77 -34.23 -2.79
C THR A 476 15.90 -33.37 -3.34
N PHE A 477 15.96 -33.23 -4.66
CA PHE A 477 16.92 -32.38 -5.36
C PHE A 477 16.22 -31.57 -6.45
N ASP A 478 16.24 -30.24 -6.32
CA ASP A 478 15.75 -29.28 -7.32
C ASP A 478 16.85 -28.31 -7.75
N GLY A 479 17.17 -28.24 -9.05
CA GLY A 479 18.10 -27.23 -9.55
C GLY A 479 19.54 -27.40 -9.07
N VAL A 480 19.92 -28.56 -8.52
CA VAL A 480 21.27 -28.83 -7.98
C VAL A 480 22.21 -29.24 -9.11
N ALA A 481 23.46 -28.76 -9.08
CA ALA A 481 24.51 -29.19 -10.00
C ALA A 481 25.58 -30.01 -9.31
N LEU A 482 25.84 -31.21 -9.84
CA LEU A 482 26.81 -32.18 -9.33
C LEU A 482 27.91 -32.33 -10.38
N VAL A 483 28.96 -31.51 -10.27
CA VAL A 483 29.89 -31.24 -11.38
C VAL A 483 31.34 -31.56 -11.00
N CYS A 484 32.10 -32.25 -11.87
CA CYS A 484 33.54 -32.48 -11.65
C CYS A 484 33.88 -32.97 -10.23
N ASN A 485 33.14 -33.92 -9.66
CA ASN A 485 33.55 -34.58 -8.41
C ASN A 485 34.52 -35.71 -8.76
N HIS A 486 35.63 -35.87 -8.02
CA HIS A 486 36.78 -36.69 -8.42
C HIS A 486 36.99 -37.90 -7.50
N ASN A 487 38.07 -38.62 -7.77
CA ASN A 487 38.45 -39.88 -7.11
C ASN A 487 39.46 -39.72 -5.96
N GLY A 488 40.05 -38.52 -5.77
CA GLY A 488 41.10 -38.28 -4.77
C GLY A 488 42.01 -37.08 -5.10
N GLY A 489 42.71 -36.57 -4.08
CA GLY A 489 43.91 -35.74 -4.29
C GLY A 489 43.69 -34.23 -4.41
N ILE A 490 42.53 -33.71 -4.01
CA ILE A 490 42.14 -32.30 -4.17
C ILE A 490 42.21 -31.50 -2.86
N THR A 491 42.10 -32.16 -1.71
CA THR A 491 41.93 -31.48 -0.42
C THR A 491 43.22 -31.33 0.36
N GLY A 492 43.45 -30.12 0.87
CA GLY A 492 44.60 -29.70 1.66
C GLY A 492 44.23 -28.46 2.48
N THR A 493 44.92 -28.23 3.59
CA THR A 493 44.67 -27.10 4.48
C THR A 493 45.16 -25.79 3.87
N CYS A 494 44.30 -24.79 3.87
CA CYS A 494 44.60 -23.44 3.45
C CYS A 494 45.34 -22.69 4.56
N ARG A 495 46.68 -22.72 4.53
CA ARG A 495 47.49 -21.75 5.28
C ARG A 495 47.73 -20.52 4.42
N ALA A 496 47.15 -19.38 4.82
CA ALA A 496 47.41 -18.08 4.24
C ALA A 496 48.93 -17.84 4.18
N SER A 497 49.47 -17.60 2.98
CA SER A 497 50.91 -17.37 2.76
C SER A 497 51.34 -15.93 3.00
N THR A 498 50.36 -15.04 3.17
CA THR A 498 50.45 -13.62 3.53
C THR A 498 49.32 -13.32 4.50
N GLY A 499 49.56 -12.50 5.54
CA GLY A 499 48.59 -12.20 6.59
C GLY A 499 47.51 -11.22 6.15
N ASP A 500 46.60 -11.69 5.30
CA ASP A 500 45.38 -11.02 4.88
C ASP A 500 44.22 -12.01 5.04
N ASP A 501 43.75 -12.16 6.28
CA ASP A 501 42.67 -13.09 6.66
C ASP A 501 41.35 -12.77 5.94
N THR A 502 41.18 -11.54 5.42
CA THR A 502 39.96 -11.08 4.72
C THR A 502 39.73 -11.76 3.36
N ALA A 503 40.78 -12.34 2.76
CA ALA A 503 40.74 -12.96 1.45
C ALA A 503 40.36 -14.46 1.48
N LEU A 504 40.23 -15.05 2.68
CA LEU A 504 39.76 -16.43 2.81
C LEU A 504 38.29 -16.50 2.35
N CYS A 505 38.00 -17.50 1.51
CA CYS A 505 36.74 -17.67 0.78
C CYS A 505 36.47 -16.72 -0.41
N THR A 506 37.31 -15.69 -0.65
CA THR A 506 37.23 -14.88 -1.87
C THR A 506 38.28 -15.21 -2.94
N SER A 507 39.25 -16.07 -2.62
CA SER A 507 40.17 -16.68 -3.61
C SER A 507 40.12 -18.21 -3.61
N ASP A 508 40.24 -18.79 -4.80
CA ASP A 508 40.36 -20.22 -5.08
C ASP A 508 41.83 -20.67 -5.15
N ALA A 509 42.75 -19.87 -4.60
CA ALA A 509 44.18 -19.88 -4.86
C ALA A 509 44.94 -21.08 -4.24
N ASP A 510 44.66 -22.28 -4.77
CA ASP A 510 45.43 -23.52 -4.67
C ASP A 510 46.06 -23.82 -3.29
N CYS A 511 45.23 -24.27 -2.35
CA CYS A 511 45.66 -25.07 -1.20
C CYS A 511 46.13 -26.50 -1.62
N CYS A 512 46.37 -26.69 -2.92
CA CYS A 512 46.70 -27.92 -3.61
C CYS A 512 48.20 -28.19 -3.62
N GLY A 513 48.71 -28.74 -2.51
CA GLY A 513 50.05 -29.35 -2.47
C GLY A 513 50.22 -30.39 -3.58
N GLY A 514 51.21 -30.18 -4.44
CA GLY A 514 51.26 -30.83 -5.76
C GLY A 514 51.27 -32.36 -5.73
N GLY A 515 50.39 -32.96 -6.54
CA GLY A 515 50.53 -34.35 -7.00
C GLY A 515 50.50 -35.41 -5.90
N GLY A 516 49.51 -35.36 -5.00
CA GLY A 516 49.30 -36.39 -3.97
C GLY A 516 49.95 -36.09 -2.62
N SER A 517 50.33 -34.83 -2.36
CA SER A 517 50.84 -34.42 -1.04
C SER A 517 49.74 -34.00 -0.05
N CYS A 518 48.46 -34.25 -0.35
CA CYS A 518 47.35 -34.15 0.60
C CYS A 518 47.70 -34.91 1.88
N CYS A 519 47.82 -34.21 3.01
CA CYS A 519 48.26 -34.76 4.30
C CYS A 519 49.66 -35.40 4.35
N ALA A 520 50.57 -35.10 3.42
CA ALA A 520 51.93 -35.65 3.43
C ALA A 520 52.79 -35.09 4.57
N GLY A 521 52.67 -35.69 5.75
CA GLY A 521 53.41 -35.33 6.97
C GLY A 521 52.55 -34.87 8.14
N ASP A 522 51.22 -34.80 8.01
CA ASP A 522 50.29 -34.56 9.14
C ASP A 522 49.89 -35.90 9.79
N PRO A 523 50.39 -36.24 11.00
CA PRO A 523 49.99 -37.46 11.70
C PRO A 523 48.56 -37.40 12.26
N GLY A 524 47.94 -36.22 12.34
CA GLY A 524 46.52 -36.06 12.68
C GLY A 524 45.60 -36.38 11.51
N CYS A 525 46.12 -36.40 10.28
CA CYS A 525 45.34 -36.76 9.11
C CYS A 525 45.25 -38.28 8.95
N SER A 526 44.12 -38.81 9.42
CA SER A 526 43.68 -40.13 9.00
C SER A 526 43.54 -40.18 7.47
N ALA A 527 44.27 -41.11 6.83
CA ALA A 527 43.95 -41.50 5.47
C ALA A 527 42.47 -41.94 5.45
N PRO A 528 41.64 -41.40 4.53
CA PRO A 528 40.19 -41.46 4.65
C PRO A 528 39.70 -42.89 4.85
N SER A 529 39.01 -43.12 5.96
CA SER A 529 38.60 -44.44 6.43
C SER A 529 37.67 -45.10 5.40
N ARG A 530 38.21 -46.04 4.63
CA ARG A 530 37.51 -46.72 3.53
C ARG A 530 36.41 -47.62 4.09
N CYS A 531 35.20 -47.07 4.23
CA CYS A 531 33.99 -47.82 4.55
C CYS A 531 33.68 -48.81 3.43
N VAL A 532 34.21 -50.04 3.58
CA VAL A 532 34.16 -51.18 2.65
C VAL A 532 34.86 -50.94 1.30
N PRO A 533 36.00 -51.62 1.01
CA PRO A 533 36.62 -51.57 -0.32
C PRO A 533 35.95 -52.51 -1.33
N PRO A 534 35.70 -52.09 -2.59
CA PRO A 534 35.77 -50.72 -3.08
C PRO A 534 34.48 -49.95 -2.72
N ALA A 535 34.64 -48.71 -2.27
CA ALA A 535 33.55 -47.73 -2.20
C ALA A 535 33.44 -47.01 -3.56
N PRO A 536 32.27 -46.48 -3.95
CA PRO A 536 32.17 -45.59 -5.09
C PRO A 536 32.90 -44.27 -4.84
N GLN A 537 33.61 -43.80 -5.87
CA GLN A 537 34.46 -42.62 -5.85
C GLN A 537 34.34 -41.88 -7.19
N GLY A 538 34.20 -40.54 -7.15
CA GLY A 538 34.10 -39.64 -8.30
C GLY A 538 32.77 -39.63 -9.05
N PHE A 539 31.67 -39.94 -8.39
CA PHE A 539 30.32 -39.79 -8.96
C PHE A 539 29.73 -38.41 -8.64
N GLY A 540 28.83 -37.93 -9.50
CA GLY A 540 27.98 -36.79 -9.20
C GLY A 540 27.06 -37.09 -8.03
N ALA A 541 26.24 -38.14 -8.14
CA ALA A 541 25.37 -38.63 -7.05
C ALA A 541 25.49 -40.14 -6.82
N VAL A 542 25.36 -40.56 -5.55
CA VAL A 542 25.38 -41.96 -5.09
C VAL A 542 24.19 -42.25 -4.17
N VAL A 543 23.44 -43.30 -4.47
CA VAL A 543 22.40 -43.87 -3.59
C VAL A 543 22.83 -45.27 -3.15
N ALA A 544 22.86 -45.53 -1.84
CA ALA A 544 23.36 -46.79 -1.28
C ALA A 544 22.55 -47.30 -0.07
N ALA A 545 22.65 -48.59 0.22
CA ALA A 545 22.06 -49.21 1.41
C ALA A 545 23.00 -50.32 1.92
N CYS A 546 23.00 -50.61 3.22
CA CYS A 546 23.63 -51.80 3.76
C CYS A 546 22.86 -53.09 3.38
N ASP A 547 23.50 -54.25 3.51
CA ASP A 547 22.84 -55.55 3.37
C ASP A 547 21.71 -55.69 4.40
N GLY A 548 20.46 -55.64 3.94
CA GLY A 548 19.27 -55.69 4.81
C GLY A 548 18.82 -54.34 5.38
N CYS A 549 19.42 -53.23 4.96
CA CYS A 549 18.89 -51.88 5.21
C CYS A 549 17.67 -51.58 4.31
N ASP A 550 16.82 -50.65 4.75
CA ASP A 550 15.73 -50.12 3.94
C ASP A 550 16.25 -49.26 2.78
N THR A 551 15.49 -49.19 1.68
CA THR A 551 15.88 -48.40 0.50
C THR A 551 15.71 -46.90 0.76
N PRO A 552 16.74 -46.06 0.52
CA PRO A 552 16.59 -44.60 0.57
C PRO A 552 15.48 -44.09 -0.34
N HIS A 553 14.71 -43.10 0.14
CA HIS A 553 13.79 -42.35 -0.69
C HIS A 553 14.55 -41.20 -1.35
N VAL A 554 14.77 -41.31 -2.66
CA VAL A 554 15.55 -40.32 -3.43
C VAL A 554 14.74 -39.88 -4.64
N GLU A 555 14.62 -38.57 -4.80
CA GLU A 555 13.89 -37.96 -5.90
C GLU A 555 14.71 -36.84 -6.53
N LEU A 556 15.08 -37.04 -7.80
CA LEU A 556 15.75 -36.07 -8.66
C LEU A 556 14.70 -35.41 -9.60
N GLY A 557 13.46 -35.25 -9.12
CA GLY A 557 12.32 -34.70 -9.86
C GLY A 557 11.45 -35.72 -10.61
N ASN A 558 10.18 -35.37 -10.80
CA ASN A 558 9.11 -36.19 -11.37
C ASN A 558 8.41 -35.50 -12.56
N ALA A 559 7.25 -36.00 -12.98
CA ALA A 559 6.51 -35.48 -14.14
C ALA A 559 5.70 -34.19 -13.85
N ASP A 560 5.25 -34.01 -12.60
CA ASP A 560 4.51 -32.82 -12.14
C ASP A 560 5.46 -31.72 -11.65
N ASP A 561 6.58 -32.09 -11.00
CA ASP A 561 7.71 -31.19 -10.70
C ASP A 561 9.05 -31.74 -11.23
N PRO A 562 9.48 -31.33 -12.44
CA PRO A 562 10.73 -31.80 -13.05
C PRO A 562 11.94 -31.19 -12.34
N GLY A 563 12.93 -31.99 -11.95
CA GLY A 563 13.89 -31.64 -10.90
C GLY A 563 15.01 -30.68 -11.31
N ARG A 564 15.10 -30.28 -12.58
CA ARG A 564 16.01 -29.21 -13.06
C ARG A 564 17.49 -29.37 -12.66
N ASN A 565 17.96 -30.55 -12.25
CA ASN A 565 19.33 -30.78 -11.78
C ASN A 565 20.31 -30.90 -12.96
N ALA A 566 21.62 -30.86 -12.68
CA ALA A 566 22.67 -31.15 -13.65
C ALA A 566 23.71 -32.14 -13.10
N LEU A 567 24.06 -33.16 -13.86
CA LEU A 567 25.09 -34.14 -13.48
C LEU A 567 26.09 -34.30 -14.64
N THR A 568 27.35 -33.87 -14.44
CA THR A 568 28.34 -33.83 -15.54
C THR A 568 29.81 -33.77 -15.09
N LEU A 569 30.70 -34.25 -15.96
CA LEU A 569 32.17 -34.18 -15.88
C LEU A 569 32.78 -34.88 -14.65
N ASN A 570 32.03 -35.74 -13.95
CA ASN A 570 32.48 -36.39 -12.73
C ASN A 570 33.50 -37.51 -13.02
N VAL A 571 34.66 -37.48 -12.35
CA VAL A 571 35.83 -38.31 -12.66
C VAL A 571 35.92 -39.50 -11.72
N ASN A 572 35.13 -40.53 -12.01
CA ASN A 572 35.08 -41.78 -11.24
C ASN A 572 36.20 -42.78 -11.57
N SER A 573 36.37 -43.79 -10.70
CA SER A 573 37.16 -45.00 -11.04
C SER A 573 36.60 -46.31 -10.47
N TYR A 574 35.30 -46.36 -10.19
CA TYR A 574 34.65 -47.59 -9.72
C TYR A 574 34.65 -48.65 -10.85
N PRO A 575 34.71 -49.97 -10.56
CA PRO A 575 34.73 -50.99 -11.61
C PRO A 575 33.59 -50.82 -12.62
N ASN A 576 33.98 -50.68 -13.89
CA ASN A 576 33.15 -50.44 -15.07
C ASN A 576 32.52 -49.04 -15.20
N ALA A 577 32.87 -48.06 -14.36
CA ALA A 577 32.12 -46.81 -14.24
C ALA A 577 32.56 -45.65 -15.16
N GLN A 578 33.67 -45.76 -15.91
CA GLN A 578 34.36 -44.63 -16.56
C GLN A 578 33.43 -43.61 -17.28
N GLY A 579 33.16 -42.47 -16.63
CA GLY A 579 32.31 -41.38 -17.16
C GLY A 579 30.88 -41.31 -16.58
N ALA A 580 30.44 -42.32 -15.83
CA ALA A 580 29.12 -42.34 -15.18
C ALA A 580 28.96 -41.28 -14.07
N ASN A 581 27.84 -40.59 -14.12
CA ASN A 581 27.50 -39.44 -13.29
C ASN A 581 26.58 -39.81 -12.10
N PHE A 582 25.79 -40.89 -12.18
CA PHE A 582 24.90 -41.38 -11.12
C PHE A 582 25.08 -42.87 -10.82
N LEU A 583 25.13 -43.23 -9.53
CA LEU A 583 25.14 -44.62 -9.05
C LEU A 583 23.92 -44.93 -8.19
N LEU A 584 23.06 -45.83 -8.67
CA LEU A 584 21.99 -46.44 -7.88
C LEU A 584 22.43 -47.82 -7.39
N GLY A 585 23.10 -47.86 -6.24
CA GLY A 585 23.73 -49.06 -5.67
C GLY A 585 22.78 -50.02 -4.94
N VAL A 586 21.47 -49.79 -4.96
CA VAL A 586 20.48 -50.55 -4.17
C VAL A 586 19.68 -51.50 -5.07
N VAL A 587 19.70 -52.80 -4.76
CA VAL A 587 19.04 -53.86 -5.53
C VAL A 587 17.52 -53.63 -5.59
N GLY A 588 16.95 -53.58 -6.79
CA GLY A 588 15.51 -53.40 -6.99
C GLY A 588 14.95 -51.99 -6.71
N ALA A 589 15.80 -51.01 -6.39
CA ALA A 589 15.36 -49.64 -6.14
C ALA A 589 14.96 -48.91 -7.43
N ASN A 590 14.00 -47.98 -7.34
CA ASN A 590 13.60 -47.09 -8.43
C ASN A 590 13.76 -45.63 -7.98
N VAL A 591 14.31 -44.77 -8.86
CA VAL A 591 14.50 -43.32 -8.62
C VAL A 591 13.92 -42.53 -9.79
N SER A 592 13.10 -41.53 -9.51
CA SER A 592 12.66 -40.58 -10.54
C SER A 592 13.72 -39.50 -10.75
N ALA A 593 14.00 -39.17 -12.02
CA ALA A 593 15.05 -38.22 -12.41
C ALA A 593 14.68 -37.41 -13.66
N GLN A 594 13.45 -36.91 -13.70
CA GLN A 594 12.88 -36.22 -14.86
C GLN A 594 13.25 -34.72 -14.90
N GLY A 595 13.40 -34.14 -16.09
CA GLY A 595 13.73 -32.71 -16.25
C GLY A 595 15.19 -32.32 -15.99
N ASN A 596 16.07 -33.29 -15.72
CA ASN A 596 17.49 -33.03 -15.43
C ASN A 596 18.35 -32.92 -16.70
N GLN A 597 19.41 -32.10 -16.62
CA GLN A 597 20.49 -32.02 -17.61
C GLN A 597 21.55 -33.10 -17.31
N TRP A 598 22.05 -33.76 -18.36
CA TRP A 598 23.02 -34.85 -18.26
C TRP A 598 24.16 -34.66 -19.28
N GLU A 599 25.36 -35.15 -18.97
CA GLU A 599 26.52 -35.01 -19.84
C GLU A 599 26.34 -35.67 -21.22
N HIS A 600 25.85 -36.92 -21.23
CA HIS A 600 25.70 -37.69 -22.47
C HIS A 600 24.34 -37.46 -23.16
N CYS A 601 23.58 -36.46 -22.70
CA CYS A 601 22.31 -36.00 -23.26
C CYS A 601 22.40 -35.59 -24.75
N GLY A 602 23.59 -35.22 -25.21
CA GLY A 602 23.85 -34.85 -26.60
C GLY A 602 23.56 -33.38 -26.91
N GLY A 603 24.03 -32.92 -28.08
CA GLY A 603 24.07 -31.51 -28.43
C GLY A 603 22.81 -30.91 -29.06
N GLY A 604 21.68 -31.63 -29.02
CA GLY A 604 20.43 -31.28 -29.72
C GLY A 604 19.45 -30.44 -28.87
N ALA A 605 18.23 -30.28 -29.39
CA ALA A 605 17.12 -29.61 -28.68
C ALA A 605 16.27 -30.59 -27.83
N VAL A 606 16.49 -31.90 -28.00
CA VAL A 606 15.87 -33.00 -27.26
C VAL A 606 16.99 -33.92 -26.80
N CYS A 607 16.88 -34.45 -25.59
CA CYS A 607 17.90 -35.28 -24.95
C CYS A 607 17.89 -36.71 -25.50
N ASP A 608 19.07 -37.30 -25.76
CA ASP A 608 19.20 -38.74 -26.01
C ASP A 608 19.26 -39.50 -24.68
N THR A 609 18.09 -39.88 -24.16
CA THR A 609 17.98 -40.67 -22.93
C THR A 609 18.55 -42.08 -23.05
N THR A 610 18.82 -42.59 -24.27
CA THR A 610 19.51 -43.87 -24.47
C THR A 610 21.02 -43.72 -24.26
N ALA A 611 21.60 -42.61 -24.73
CA ALA A 611 22.98 -42.26 -24.44
C ALA A 611 23.20 -42.01 -22.93
N VAL A 612 22.31 -41.24 -22.28
CA VAL A 612 22.33 -41.04 -20.82
C VAL A 612 22.25 -42.38 -20.08
N ALA A 613 21.28 -43.24 -20.40
CA ALA A 613 21.15 -44.54 -19.75
C ALA A 613 22.32 -45.51 -19.98
N GLY A 614 23.10 -45.33 -21.06
CA GLY A 614 24.26 -46.14 -21.40
C GLY A 614 25.61 -45.61 -20.91
N ALA A 615 25.70 -44.33 -20.52
CA ALA A 615 26.96 -43.68 -20.15
C ALA A 615 26.92 -42.96 -18.80
N ASP A 616 25.82 -42.30 -18.44
CA ASP A 616 25.69 -41.53 -17.19
C ASP A 616 25.23 -42.36 -15.99
N LEU A 617 24.60 -43.51 -16.19
CA LEU A 617 23.99 -44.32 -15.13
C LEU A 617 24.77 -45.62 -14.85
N GLN A 618 25.05 -45.89 -13.57
CA GLN A 618 25.42 -47.23 -13.09
C GLN A 618 24.35 -47.74 -12.10
N LEU A 619 23.78 -48.91 -12.39
CA LEU A 619 22.62 -49.47 -11.68
C LEU A 619 22.96 -50.83 -11.05
N ALA A 620 22.47 -51.07 -9.84
CA ALA A 620 22.46 -52.38 -9.21
C ALA A 620 21.45 -53.33 -9.88
N THR A 621 21.55 -54.63 -9.59
CA THR A 621 20.67 -55.66 -10.15
C THR A 621 19.19 -55.33 -9.93
N GLY A 622 18.43 -55.22 -11.03
CA GLY A 622 16.99 -54.94 -10.99
C GLY A 622 16.62 -53.50 -10.60
N ALA A 623 17.58 -52.60 -10.40
CA ALA A 623 17.33 -51.20 -10.12
C ALA A 623 17.00 -50.41 -11.40
N SER A 624 16.26 -49.31 -11.27
CA SER A 624 15.83 -48.46 -12.40
C SER A 624 15.87 -46.96 -12.09
N VAL A 625 16.02 -46.15 -13.13
CA VAL A 625 15.95 -44.69 -13.07
C VAL A 625 15.00 -44.19 -14.15
N GLU A 626 14.01 -43.39 -13.77
CA GLU A 626 13.05 -42.79 -14.70
C GLU A 626 13.54 -41.43 -15.17
N LEU A 627 14.24 -41.41 -16.31
CA LEU A 627 14.78 -40.18 -16.93
C LEU A 627 13.70 -39.25 -17.52
N GLY A 628 12.50 -39.77 -17.78
CA GLY A 628 11.36 -39.01 -18.31
C GLY A 628 11.70 -38.16 -19.52
N THR A 629 11.29 -36.88 -19.46
CA THR A 629 11.75 -35.84 -20.39
C THR A 629 13.00 -35.14 -19.84
N ALA A 630 14.16 -35.76 -20.01
CA ALA A 630 15.44 -35.16 -19.65
C ALA A 630 15.70 -33.85 -20.44
N ALA A 631 16.28 -32.85 -19.77
CA ALA A 631 16.42 -31.50 -20.30
C ALA A 631 17.70 -31.33 -21.13
N ALA A 632 17.55 -30.91 -22.39
CA ALA A 632 18.68 -30.53 -23.22
C ALA A 632 19.20 -29.14 -22.82
N ALA A 633 20.41 -29.06 -22.26
CA ALA A 633 20.99 -27.83 -21.69
C ALA A 633 21.07 -26.63 -22.67
N ARG A 634 21.09 -26.91 -23.98
CA ARG A 634 21.08 -25.91 -25.06
C ARG A 634 19.68 -25.39 -25.38
N ALA A 635 18.60 -26.14 -25.10
CA ALA A 635 17.22 -25.73 -25.33
C ALA A 635 16.73 -24.69 -24.29
N GLY A 636 15.66 -23.97 -24.61
CA GLY A 636 15.09 -22.93 -23.74
C GLY A 636 15.85 -21.60 -23.75
N ILE A 637 15.14 -20.53 -23.36
CA ILE A 637 15.67 -19.16 -23.20
C ILE A 637 16.03 -18.97 -21.71
N PRO A 638 17.22 -18.45 -21.35
CA PRO A 638 17.54 -18.13 -19.96
C PRO A 638 16.51 -17.16 -19.36
N THR A 639 15.94 -17.50 -18.21
CA THR A 639 14.96 -16.68 -17.50
C THR A 639 15.46 -16.40 -16.09
N PRO A 640 16.29 -15.35 -15.88
CA PRO A 640 16.62 -14.87 -14.53
C PRO A 640 15.37 -14.26 -13.88
N LEU A 641 15.19 -14.50 -12.58
CA LEU A 641 13.99 -14.16 -11.81
C LEU A 641 14.29 -13.33 -10.55
N SER A 642 15.36 -13.65 -9.82
CA SER A 642 15.78 -12.92 -8.61
C SER A 642 17.31 -12.96 -8.43
N VAL A 643 17.84 -12.15 -7.51
CA VAL A 643 19.27 -12.05 -7.19
C VAL A 643 19.49 -12.12 -5.69
N SER A 644 20.64 -12.64 -5.23
CA SER A 644 20.93 -12.82 -3.79
C SER A 644 21.37 -11.56 -3.04
N ILE A 645 21.81 -10.53 -3.77
CA ILE A 645 22.23 -9.23 -3.22
C ILE A 645 21.70 -8.18 -4.17
N GLY A 646 20.93 -7.21 -3.66
CA GLY A 646 20.36 -6.10 -4.41
C GLY A 646 21.41 -5.06 -4.80
N ARG A 647 22.33 -4.74 -3.88
CA ARG A 647 23.41 -3.75 -4.10
C ARG A 647 24.82 -4.29 -3.79
N PRO A 648 25.33 -5.26 -4.56
CA PRO A 648 26.67 -5.79 -4.38
C PRO A 648 27.78 -4.78 -4.72
N ARG A 649 28.94 -5.04 -4.11
CA ARG A 649 30.19 -4.29 -4.22
C ARG A 649 31.21 -5.05 -5.06
N ALA A 650 32.31 -4.40 -5.44
CA ALA A 650 33.40 -5.09 -6.11
C ALA A 650 33.95 -6.26 -5.26
N GLY A 651 33.89 -7.49 -5.79
CA GLY A 651 34.32 -8.73 -5.13
C GLY A 651 33.18 -9.59 -4.55
N ASP A 652 32.01 -9.01 -4.27
CA ASP A 652 30.87 -9.72 -3.66
C ASP A 652 30.39 -10.88 -4.55
N LEU A 653 30.10 -12.03 -3.94
CA LEU A 653 29.65 -13.25 -4.63
C LEU A 653 28.13 -13.23 -4.85
N VAL A 654 27.71 -12.68 -5.99
CA VAL A 654 26.31 -12.57 -6.40
C VAL A 654 25.82 -13.90 -6.96
N ARG A 655 24.59 -14.28 -6.61
CA ARG A 655 23.84 -15.38 -7.24
C ARG A 655 22.60 -14.83 -7.94
N ILE A 656 22.28 -15.40 -9.10
CA ILE A 656 21.11 -15.10 -9.92
C ILE A 656 20.28 -16.38 -10.02
N PHE A 657 19.07 -16.35 -9.49
CA PHE A 657 18.13 -17.48 -9.56
C PHE A 657 17.21 -17.33 -10.77
N GLY A 658 16.71 -18.43 -11.31
CA GLY A 658 15.97 -18.45 -12.56
C GLY A 658 15.79 -19.85 -13.11
N ALA A 659 15.75 -19.97 -14.45
CA ALA A 659 15.68 -21.26 -15.14
C ALA A 659 16.34 -21.20 -16.52
N ASN A 660 16.55 -22.39 -17.11
CA ASN A 660 17.17 -22.60 -18.42
C ASN A 660 18.59 -22.02 -18.52
N PHE A 661 19.40 -22.19 -17.48
CA PHE A 661 20.85 -21.97 -17.58
C PHE A 661 21.54 -23.26 -18.08
N ASN A 662 22.65 -23.13 -18.81
CA ASN A 662 23.38 -24.27 -19.37
C ASN A 662 24.47 -24.73 -18.40
N ALA A 663 24.28 -25.89 -17.77
CA ALA A 663 25.24 -26.44 -16.80
C ALA A 663 26.13 -27.56 -17.39
N ILE A 664 26.02 -27.86 -18.69
CA ILE A 664 26.72 -28.97 -19.36
C ILE A 664 27.79 -28.48 -20.34
N ASP A 665 27.46 -27.52 -21.21
CA ASP A 665 28.48 -26.83 -22.02
C ASP A 665 29.28 -25.85 -21.14
N PRO A 666 30.56 -25.57 -21.42
CA PRO A 666 31.44 -24.88 -20.48
C PRO A 666 30.93 -23.49 -20.09
N ALA A 667 30.48 -23.40 -18.84
CA ALA A 667 30.15 -22.17 -18.14
C ALA A 667 30.79 -22.08 -16.72
N ALA A 668 31.52 -23.12 -16.30
CA ALA A 668 32.38 -23.15 -15.10
C ALA A 668 33.43 -24.30 -15.13
N CYS A 669 33.20 -25.36 -15.93
CA CYS A 669 34.10 -26.51 -16.04
C CYS A 669 34.45 -26.82 -17.50
N ALA A 670 35.74 -26.80 -17.84
CA ALA A 670 36.21 -26.92 -19.23
C ALA A 670 37.23 -28.05 -19.41
N GLN A 671 36.75 -29.31 -19.41
CA GLN A 671 37.55 -30.54 -19.63
C GLN A 671 38.87 -30.58 -18.83
N ALA A 672 38.84 -30.11 -17.59
CA ALA A 672 40.00 -30.03 -16.71
C ALA A 672 40.33 -31.40 -16.10
N THR A 673 40.77 -32.36 -16.93
CA THR A 673 41.10 -33.75 -16.52
C THR A 673 42.43 -33.86 -15.74
N LEU A 674 42.73 -32.87 -14.91
CA LEU A 674 43.86 -32.82 -13.97
C LEU A 674 43.30 -32.28 -12.64
N PRO A 675 43.41 -33.01 -11.51
CA PRO A 675 42.81 -32.64 -10.22
C PRO A 675 43.60 -31.54 -9.49
N LEU A 676 44.05 -30.52 -10.23
CA LEU A 676 44.93 -29.42 -9.82
C LEU A 676 44.60 -28.13 -10.61
N ALA A 677 43.32 -27.93 -10.97
CA ALA A 677 42.83 -26.75 -11.66
C ALA A 677 41.31 -26.62 -11.42
N PRO A 678 40.83 -25.62 -10.65
CA PRO A 678 39.46 -25.58 -10.15
C PRO A 678 38.40 -25.32 -11.22
N CYS A 679 37.16 -25.70 -10.92
CA CYS A 679 35.97 -25.44 -11.73
C CYS A 679 35.33 -24.06 -11.43
N SER A 680 36.04 -22.98 -11.76
CA SER A 680 35.64 -21.59 -11.48
C SER A 680 36.29 -20.58 -12.44
N ALA A 681 35.93 -19.29 -12.34
CA ALA A 681 36.54 -18.23 -13.14
C ALA A 681 38.01 -17.93 -12.77
N GLU A 682 38.53 -18.44 -11.65
CA GLU A 682 39.95 -18.27 -11.32
C GLU A 682 40.86 -19.15 -12.18
N ASN A 683 40.33 -20.23 -12.77
CA ASN A 683 41.02 -21.04 -13.76
C ASN A 683 40.98 -20.34 -15.16
N PRO A 684 42.11 -19.83 -15.70
CA PRO A 684 42.07 -19.04 -16.92
C PRO A 684 41.67 -19.86 -18.17
N ARG A 685 41.73 -21.21 -18.09
CA ARG A 685 41.24 -22.10 -19.15
C ARG A 685 39.72 -22.21 -19.13
N VAL A 686 39.10 -22.21 -17.95
CA VAL A 686 37.64 -22.11 -17.78
C VAL A 686 37.17 -20.78 -18.33
N VAL A 687 37.75 -19.65 -17.91
CA VAL A 687 37.37 -18.32 -18.45
C VAL A 687 37.56 -18.26 -19.97
N GLN A 688 38.67 -18.77 -20.50
CA GLN A 688 38.87 -18.83 -21.94
C GLN A 688 37.82 -19.71 -22.64
N ALA A 689 37.44 -20.86 -22.07
CA ALA A 689 36.43 -21.73 -22.63
C ALA A 689 35.02 -21.14 -22.56
N ASN A 690 34.60 -20.62 -21.40
CA ASN A 690 33.31 -19.95 -21.20
C ASN A 690 33.12 -18.77 -22.16
N ARG A 691 34.21 -18.02 -22.46
CA ARG A 691 34.20 -16.89 -23.41
C ARG A 691 34.33 -17.30 -24.88
N ALA A 692 34.94 -18.45 -25.19
CA ALA A 692 35.18 -18.91 -26.56
C ALA A 692 34.14 -19.91 -27.06
N ASP A 693 33.46 -20.64 -26.17
CA ASP A 693 32.37 -21.51 -26.54
C ASP A 693 31.15 -20.71 -27.03
N ARG A 694 30.40 -21.35 -27.92
CA ARG A 694 29.20 -20.80 -28.52
C ARG A 694 27.98 -20.95 -27.59
N TYR A 695 27.89 -22.04 -26.83
CA TYR A 695 26.68 -22.50 -26.10
C TYR A 695 26.63 -22.12 -24.62
N GLY A 696 27.78 -21.93 -23.96
CA GLY A 696 27.88 -21.52 -22.56
C GLY A 696 27.17 -20.20 -22.22
N ASN A 697 26.89 -20.02 -20.92
CA ASN A 697 26.24 -18.81 -20.39
C ASN A 697 27.21 -17.62 -20.45
N ARG A 698 26.73 -16.49 -20.95
CA ARG A 698 27.46 -15.21 -20.97
C ARG A 698 26.63 -14.15 -20.27
N LEU A 699 27.21 -13.58 -19.20
CA LEU A 699 26.63 -12.50 -18.42
C LEU A 699 27.16 -11.15 -18.93
N VAL A 700 26.26 -10.18 -19.02
CA VAL A 700 26.56 -8.81 -19.44
C VAL A 700 25.85 -7.84 -18.52
N LEU A 701 26.59 -7.19 -17.62
CA LEU A 701 26.09 -6.14 -16.75
C LEU A 701 26.16 -4.79 -17.48
N THR A 702 25.09 -4.01 -17.45
CA THR A 702 25.05 -2.64 -17.99
C THR A 702 24.59 -1.68 -16.90
N MET A 703 25.42 -0.69 -16.57
CA MET A 703 25.23 0.25 -15.46
C MET A 703 25.82 1.61 -15.84
N GLY A 704 25.10 2.71 -15.59
CA GLY A 704 25.58 4.08 -15.89
C GLY A 704 25.96 4.33 -17.36
N GLY A 705 25.43 3.53 -18.30
CA GLY A 705 25.83 3.56 -19.71
C GLY A 705 27.13 2.80 -20.05
N ALA A 706 27.85 2.29 -19.05
CA ALA A 706 28.98 1.37 -19.23
C ALA A 706 28.48 -0.10 -19.33
N THR A 707 29.27 -0.95 -19.98
CA THR A 707 28.97 -2.37 -20.15
C THR A 707 30.15 -3.23 -19.72
N TYR A 708 29.92 -4.12 -18.77
CA TYR A 708 30.90 -5.03 -18.19
C TYR A 708 30.69 -6.44 -18.74
N GLN A 709 31.78 -7.19 -18.90
CA GLN A 709 31.72 -8.63 -19.11
C GLN A 709 31.98 -9.30 -17.77
N VAL A 710 31.09 -10.19 -17.40
CA VAL A 710 31.11 -10.90 -16.11
C VAL A 710 31.42 -12.35 -16.42
N ASP A 711 32.47 -12.87 -15.78
CA ASP A 711 32.80 -14.29 -15.81
C ASP A 711 31.95 -15.04 -14.77
N VAL A 712 31.81 -16.35 -14.92
CA VAL A 712 30.87 -17.16 -14.16
C VAL A 712 31.64 -18.15 -13.29
N ASP A 713 31.34 -18.16 -12.00
CA ASP A 713 32.03 -18.96 -10.98
C ASP A 713 31.34 -20.29 -10.69
N ALA A 714 30.00 -20.31 -10.70
CA ALA A 714 29.20 -21.50 -10.45
C ALA A 714 27.93 -21.50 -11.31
N VAL A 715 27.47 -22.70 -11.68
CA VAL A 715 26.33 -22.89 -12.59
C VAL A 715 25.52 -24.12 -12.22
N THR A 716 24.23 -23.90 -11.97
CA THR A 716 23.19 -24.92 -12.07
C THR A 716 22.18 -24.52 -13.16
N PRO A 717 21.22 -25.38 -13.53
CA PRO A 717 20.17 -25.00 -14.49
C PRO A 717 19.23 -23.88 -14.00
N THR A 718 19.24 -23.59 -12.70
CA THR A 718 18.38 -22.62 -12.01
C THR A 718 19.14 -21.51 -11.28
N MET A 719 20.46 -21.65 -11.06
CA MET A 719 21.29 -20.65 -10.37
C MET A 719 22.61 -20.38 -11.12
N LEU A 720 23.01 -19.11 -11.19
CA LEU A 720 24.31 -18.65 -11.71
C LEU A 720 25.00 -17.77 -10.67
N ALA A 721 26.26 -18.06 -10.32
CA ALA A 721 27.06 -17.20 -9.44
C ALA A 721 28.22 -16.51 -10.15
N PHE A 722 28.55 -15.30 -9.70
CA PHE A 722 29.71 -14.53 -10.16
C PHE A 722 30.20 -13.55 -9.08
N ARG A 723 31.50 -13.25 -9.08
CA ARG A 723 32.06 -12.09 -8.35
C ARG A 723 31.77 -10.78 -9.09
N MET A 724 31.14 -9.84 -8.40
CA MET A 724 30.76 -8.53 -8.93
C MET A 724 32.02 -7.69 -9.30
N PRO A 725 32.13 -7.10 -10.51
CA PRO A 725 33.40 -6.53 -11.00
C PRO A 725 33.67 -5.07 -10.62
N VAL A 726 32.66 -4.34 -10.15
CA VAL A 726 32.68 -2.93 -9.71
C VAL A 726 31.59 -2.74 -8.66
N ASP A 727 31.63 -1.68 -7.86
CA ASP A 727 30.50 -1.33 -7.00
C ASP A 727 29.24 -1.02 -7.81
N CYS A 728 28.07 -1.39 -7.29
CA CYS A 728 26.81 -0.82 -7.75
C CYS A 728 26.82 0.71 -7.49
N PHE A 729 26.85 1.50 -8.56
CA PHE A 729 26.92 2.97 -8.49
C PHE A 729 25.73 3.67 -9.17
N ALA A 730 24.89 2.93 -9.87
CA ALA A 730 23.64 3.40 -10.49
C ALA A 730 22.70 2.20 -10.71
N PRO A 731 21.39 2.41 -10.93
CA PRO A 731 20.51 1.36 -11.41
C PRO A 731 21.06 0.68 -12.69
N ALA A 732 20.92 -0.64 -12.75
CA ALA A 732 21.58 -1.47 -13.75
C ALA A 732 20.65 -2.54 -14.33
N SER A 733 21.14 -3.25 -15.34
CA SER A 733 20.51 -4.46 -15.89
C SER A 733 21.55 -5.54 -16.14
N LEU A 734 21.22 -6.78 -15.76
CA LEU A 734 22.05 -7.94 -16.01
C LEU A 734 21.39 -8.82 -17.08
N ALA A 735 22.05 -8.97 -18.23
CA ALA A 735 21.61 -9.84 -19.30
C ALA A 735 22.34 -11.20 -19.24
N VAL A 736 21.58 -12.29 -19.15
CA VAL A 736 22.07 -13.68 -19.18
C VAL A 736 21.76 -14.26 -20.54
N SER A 737 22.76 -14.73 -21.28
CA SER A 737 22.57 -15.24 -22.66
C SER A 737 23.33 -16.51 -22.97
N LYS A 738 22.71 -17.41 -23.75
CA LYS A 738 23.30 -18.66 -24.26
C LYS A 738 22.93 -18.89 -25.72
N ARG A 739 23.45 -19.94 -26.38
CA ARG A 739 22.98 -20.33 -27.72
C ARG A 739 22.18 -21.63 -27.69
N ASP A 740 21.19 -21.69 -28.57
CA ASP A 740 20.51 -22.93 -28.92
C ASP A 740 21.38 -23.82 -29.84
N PRO A 741 20.98 -25.06 -30.15
CA PRO A 741 21.74 -25.97 -31.01
C PRO A 741 22.09 -25.40 -32.39
N ASP A 742 21.15 -24.69 -33.02
CA ASP A 742 21.31 -24.02 -34.31
C ASP A 742 22.31 -22.85 -34.26
N GLY A 743 22.55 -22.30 -33.07
CA GLY A 743 23.52 -21.24 -32.80
C GLY A 743 22.90 -19.84 -32.72
N VAL A 744 21.59 -19.71 -32.66
CA VAL A 744 20.93 -18.43 -32.33
C VAL A 744 21.19 -18.13 -30.86
N ARG A 745 21.51 -16.87 -30.54
CA ARG A 745 21.74 -16.44 -29.15
C ARG A 745 20.45 -15.90 -28.56
N HIS A 746 19.98 -16.54 -27.50
CA HIS A 746 18.83 -16.14 -26.71
C HIS A 746 19.31 -15.48 -25.41
N ALA A 747 18.56 -14.51 -24.90
CA ALA A 747 18.90 -13.77 -23.69
C ALA A 747 17.66 -13.47 -22.86
N GLY A 748 17.79 -13.63 -21.54
CA GLY A 748 16.93 -13.00 -20.55
C GLY A 748 17.63 -11.80 -19.92
N THR A 749 16.89 -10.92 -19.26
CA THR A 749 17.44 -9.74 -18.58
C THR A 749 16.65 -9.47 -17.31
N ILE A 750 17.35 -9.15 -16.23
CA ILE A 750 16.79 -8.80 -14.93
C ILE A 750 17.27 -7.38 -14.53
N PRO A 751 16.45 -6.57 -13.84
CA PRO A 751 16.93 -5.39 -13.13
C PRO A 751 18.04 -5.76 -12.14
N PHE A 752 18.99 -4.85 -11.93
CA PHE A 752 20.15 -5.09 -11.09
C PHE A 752 20.63 -3.79 -10.44
N CYS A 753 21.42 -3.85 -9.36
CA CYS A 753 21.73 -2.69 -8.51
C CYS A 753 20.42 -2.00 -8.07
N ASP A 754 19.73 -2.64 -7.12
CA ASP A 754 18.34 -2.34 -6.76
C ASP A 754 18.09 -0.84 -6.46
N ALA A 755 17.32 -0.20 -7.34
CA ALA A 755 16.95 1.21 -7.23
C ALA A 755 16.04 1.49 -6.02
N GLY A 756 15.23 0.53 -5.58
CA GLY A 756 14.32 0.67 -4.44
C GLY A 756 15.00 0.61 -3.07
N GLY A 757 16.20 0.01 -3.01
CA GLY A 757 16.94 -0.18 -1.75
C GLY A 757 16.25 -1.14 -0.78
N CYS A 758 15.43 -2.05 -1.29
CA CYS A 758 14.51 -2.90 -0.54
C CYS A 758 14.73 -4.40 -0.75
N LEU A 759 15.52 -4.84 -1.73
CA LEU A 759 15.78 -6.28 -1.94
C LEU A 759 16.64 -6.90 -0.82
N ASP A 760 17.54 -6.11 -0.23
CA ASP A 760 18.44 -6.54 0.85
C ASP A 760 17.84 -6.32 2.26
N GLY A 761 16.61 -5.79 2.34
CA GLY A 761 15.94 -5.43 3.60
C GLY A 761 14.68 -6.27 3.88
N PRO A 762 14.25 -6.39 5.15
CA PRO A 762 12.97 -7.00 5.47
C PRO A 762 11.81 -6.11 5.00
N ALA A 763 10.64 -6.72 4.77
CA ALA A 763 9.40 -5.96 4.59
C ALA A 763 9.14 -5.08 5.83
N GLY A 764 8.71 -3.84 5.62
CA GLY A 764 8.59 -2.83 6.68
C GLY A 764 9.90 -2.09 7.03
N ALA A 765 11.03 -2.38 6.38
CA ALA A 765 12.20 -1.50 6.46
C ALA A 765 11.90 -0.14 5.80
N PRO A 766 12.41 0.99 6.33
CA PRO A 766 12.23 2.30 5.69
C PRO A 766 12.98 2.41 4.37
N CYS A 767 12.35 3.07 3.41
CA CYS A 767 12.94 3.50 2.16
C CYS A 767 12.65 4.99 1.93
N ASP A 768 13.02 5.52 0.76
CA ASP A 768 12.72 6.89 0.35
C ASP A 768 12.30 6.83 -1.12
N ASP A 769 11.00 6.86 -1.42
CA ASP A 769 10.55 6.73 -2.82
C ASP A 769 10.93 7.94 -3.69
N GLY A 770 11.37 9.03 -3.05
CA GLY A 770 11.85 10.26 -3.65
C GLY A 770 10.76 11.29 -3.94
N ASP A 771 9.50 10.99 -3.64
CA ASP A 771 8.43 11.98 -3.52
C ASP A 771 8.48 12.57 -2.10
N VAL A 772 8.75 13.87 -1.96
CA VAL A 772 8.73 14.51 -0.62
C VAL A 772 7.31 14.71 -0.06
N CYS A 773 6.28 14.24 -0.78
CA CYS A 773 4.87 14.24 -0.37
C CYS A 773 4.37 12.91 0.17
N SER A 774 5.21 11.87 0.27
CA SER A 774 4.98 10.66 1.05
C SER A 774 5.82 10.72 2.34
N VAL A 775 5.32 10.12 3.42
CA VAL A 775 6.04 10.05 4.71
C VAL A 775 5.99 8.66 5.30
N GLY A 776 7.17 8.12 5.63
CA GLY A 776 7.30 6.76 6.16
C GLY A 776 7.10 5.71 5.07
N ASP A 777 7.83 5.84 3.96
CA ASP A 777 7.86 4.84 2.88
C ASP A 777 8.52 3.57 3.39
N LEU A 778 7.96 2.42 3.00
CA LEU A 778 8.38 1.12 3.51
C LEU A 778 8.66 0.14 2.37
N CYS A 779 9.53 -0.82 2.61
CA CYS A 779 9.74 -1.95 1.72
C CYS A 779 8.57 -2.94 1.79
N SER A 780 7.99 -3.30 0.64
CA SER A 780 7.00 -4.37 0.50
C SER A 780 7.66 -5.76 0.55
N GLU A 781 6.89 -6.81 0.81
CA GLU A 781 7.31 -8.22 0.66
C GLU A 781 7.93 -8.53 -0.73
N ASP A 782 7.43 -7.85 -1.78
CA ASP A 782 7.91 -7.93 -3.16
C ASP A 782 9.26 -7.23 -3.43
N GLY A 783 9.96 -6.75 -2.39
CA GLY A 783 11.25 -6.07 -2.49
C GLY A 783 11.21 -4.67 -3.13
N ARG A 784 10.06 -4.01 -3.16
CA ARG A 784 9.89 -2.64 -3.70
C ARG A 784 9.68 -1.63 -2.57
N CYS A 785 10.20 -0.41 -2.75
CA CYS A 785 9.76 0.72 -1.92
C CYS A 785 8.32 1.08 -2.29
N VAL A 786 7.45 1.30 -1.29
CA VAL A 786 6.08 1.77 -1.47
C VAL A 786 5.82 3.02 -0.65
N SER A 787 5.20 4.01 -1.30
CA SER A 787 4.86 5.31 -0.74
C SER A 787 4.07 5.20 0.56
N GLY A 788 4.52 5.88 1.60
CA GLY A 788 3.80 6.01 2.87
C GLY A 788 2.53 6.88 2.75
N PRO A 789 1.84 7.15 3.88
CA PRO A 789 0.80 8.16 3.94
C PRO A 789 1.24 9.52 3.36
N PRO A 790 0.32 10.31 2.77
CA PRO A 790 0.66 11.61 2.21
C PRO A 790 1.06 12.59 3.33
N LEU A 791 2.06 13.43 3.03
CA LEU A 791 2.51 14.52 3.89
C LEU A 791 1.38 15.52 4.14
N ASP A 792 0.90 15.57 5.38
CA ASP A 792 0.04 16.66 5.84
C ASP A 792 0.88 17.94 5.99
N CYS A 793 0.70 18.85 5.04
CA CYS A 793 1.33 20.17 5.06
C CYS A 793 0.68 21.15 6.05
N GLY A 794 -0.41 20.74 6.71
CA GLY A 794 -1.30 21.61 7.45
C GLY A 794 -2.04 22.60 6.54
N GLY A 795 -3.00 23.31 7.14
CA GLY A 795 -3.59 24.50 6.52
C GLY A 795 -4.57 24.25 5.37
N PRO A 796 -5.57 25.14 5.16
CA PRO A 796 -6.41 25.08 3.98
C PRO A 796 -5.68 25.61 2.72
N CYS A 797 -4.51 26.26 2.88
CA CYS A 797 -3.81 26.96 1.81
C CYS A 797 -2.42 26.40 1.45
N MET A 798 -1.98 25.31 2.07
CA MET A 798 -0.84 24.54 1.58
C MET A 798 -1.26 23.40 0.65
N ARG A 799 -0.35 23.01 -0.23
CA ARG A 799 -0.37 21.76 -0.97
C ARG A 799 1.03 21.17 -0.93
N CYS A 800 1.14 19.87 -1.11
CA CYS A 800 2.44 19.30 -1.39
C CYS A 800 2.81 19.40 -2.88
N ASP A 801 4.11 19.45 -3.15
CA ASP A 801 4.76 19.37 -4.44
C ASP A 801 5.87 18.31 -4.37
N PRO A 802 5.89 17.27 -5.24
CA PRO A 802 6.78 16.11 -5.10
C PRO A 802 8.30 16.37 -5.07
N VAL A 803 8.75 17.59 -5.34
CA VAL A 803 10.17 17.98 -5.26
C VAL A 803 10.41 19.07 -4.21
N LEU A 804 9.45 19.97 -4.00
CA LEU A 804 9.60 21.13 -3.11
C LEU A 804 8.92 20.98 -1.74
N GLY A 805 8.15 19.91 -1.54
CA GLY A 805 7.41 19.64 -0.31
C GLY A 805 6.22 20.57 -0.18
N CYS A 806 5.99 21.08 1.03
CA CYS A 806 4.84 21.92 1.32
C CYS A 806 5.00 23.33 0.74
N VAL A 807 4.22 23.62 -0.30
CA VAL A 807 4.18 24.91 -1.01
C VAL A 807 2.79 25.54 -0.95
N PRO A 808 2.67 26.89 -1.01
CA PRO A 808 1.38 27.56 -1.08
C PRO A 808 0.54 27.12 -2.29
N ARG A 809 -0.78 27.01 -2.09
CA ARG A 809 -1.75 26.84 -3.18
C ARG A 809 -1.86 28.15 -3.97
N PRO A 810 -2.07 28.11 -5.31
CA PRO A 810 -2.22 29.32 -6.13
C PRO A 810 -3.34 30.23 -5.62
N SER A 811 -3.26 31.54 -5.89
CA SER A 811 -4.21 32.53 -5.35
C SER A 811 -5.66 32.46 -5.86
N THR A 812 -5.97 31.46 -6.69
CA THR A 812 -7.32 31.11 -7.13
C THR A 812 -7.84 29.82 -6.50
N ALA A 813 -7.10 29.22 -5.57
CA ALA A 813 -7.50 28.00 -4.87
C ALA A 813 -8.42 28.35 -3.71
N SER A 814 -9.61 27.72 -3.69
CA SER A 814 -10.61 27.93 -2.64
C SER A 814 -10.17 27.33 -1.31
N CYS A 815 -10.41 28.08 -0.23
CA CYS A 815 -10.20 27.69 1.16
C CYS A 815 -11.44 28.07 1.99
N ASP A 816 -11.31 27.99 3.31
CA ASP A 816 -12.27 28.47 4.32
C ASP A 816 -11.42 29.24 5.34
N ASP A 817 -11.80 30.48 5.68
CA ASP A 817 -11.08 31.35 6.61
C ASP A 817 -11.63 31.26 8.04
N GLY A 818 -12.71 30.50 8.25
CA GLY A 818 -13.44 30.38 9.50
C GLY A 818 -14.50 31.46 9.74
N ASP A 819 -14.70 32.41 8.82
CA ASP A 819 -15.75 33.41 8.90
C ASP A 819 -16.97 32.97 8.07
N THR A 820 -18.04 32.54 8.74
CA THR A 820 -19.28 32.11 8.08
C THR A 820 -20.02 33.26 7.35
N CYS A 821 -19.50 34.49 7.45
CA CYS A 821 -19.97 35.71 6.81
C CYS A 821 -19.13 36.15 5.60
N THR A 822 -18.19 35.34 5.15
CA THR A 822 -17.51 35.48 3.85
C THR A 822 -17.91 34.30 2.94
N VAL A 823 -17.75 34.49 1.63
CA VAL A 823 -17.96 33.44 0.62
C VAL A 823 -17.03 33.65 -0.57
N GLY A 824 -16.40 32.56 -1.04
CA GLY A 824 -15.47 32.58 -2.16
C GLY A 824 -14.03 32.86 -1.72
N ASP A 825 -13.68 32.30 -0.58
CA ASP A 825 -12.47 32.54 0.20
C ASP A 825 -11.32 31.79 -0.49
N HIS A 826 -10.17 32.45 -0.59
CA HIS A 826 -9.10 32.04 -1.52
C HIS A 826 -7.72 32.26 -0.92
N CYS A 827 -6.77 31.41 -1.28
CA CYS A 827 -5.40 31.53 -0.76
C CYS A 827 -4.73 32.82 -1.27
N CYS A 828 -3.79 33.38 -0.49
CA CYS A 828 -3.01 34.54 -0.93
C CYS A 828 -2.08 34.23 -2.12
N GLY A 829 -1.62 32.98 -2.23
CA GLY A 829 -0.72 32.49 -3.29
C GLY A 829 0.74 32.33 -2.88
N ASP A 830 1.14 32.84 -1.72
CA ASP A 830 2.53 32.88 -1.23
C ASP A 830 2.74 32.42 0.23
N ALA A 831 1.68 32.10 0.97
CA ALA A 831 1.71 31.54 2.33
C ALA A 831 0.48 30.68 2.64
N ASP A 832 0.46 30.01 3.79
CA ASP A 832 -0.75 29.39 4.36
C ASP A 832 -1.67 30.46 4.98
N VAL A 833 -2.26 31.30 4.13
CA VAL A 833 -3.25 32.30 4.53
C VAL A 833 -4.44 32.18 3.60
N CYS A 834 -5.58 31.74 4.16
CA CYS A 834 -6.86 31.95 3.50
C CYS A 834 -7.22 33.43 3.61
N VAL A 835 -7.49 34.05 2.47
CA VAL A 835 -7.91 35.44 2.36
C VAL A 835 -9.44 35.48 2.29
N PRO A 836 -10.10 36.27 3.15
CA PRO A 836 -11.55 36.43 3.12
C PRO A 836 -12.08 36.78 1.73
N GLY A 837 -13.13 36.08 1.32
CA GLY A 837 -13.81 36.25 0.05
C GLY A 837 -14.74 37.46 0.04
N THR A 838 -15.84 37.35 -0.71
CA THR A 838 -16.86 38.41 -0.73
C THR A 838 -17.77 38.32 0.50
N PRO A 839 -18.12 39.43 1.18
CA PRO A 839 -19.02 39.40 2.32
C PRO A 839 -20.40 38.81 1.97
N ARG A 840 -20.86 37.87 2.78
CA ARG A 840 -22.11 37.13 2.65
C ARG A 840 -23.32 38.06 2.83
N ALA A 841 -24.12 38.17 1.78
CA ALA A 841 -25.30 39.01 1.78
C ALA A 841 -26.46 38.38 2.58
N CYS A 842 -26.62 38.76 3.85
CA CYS A 842 -27.71 38.32 4.73
C CYS A 842 -29.04 39.04 4.42
N ILE A 843 -29.50 38.87 3.18
CA ILE A 843 -30.73 39.47 2.64
C ILE A 843 -31.87 38.48 2.80
N GLY A 844 -32.84 38.83 3.64
CA GLY A 844 -34.01 38.04 3.95
C GLY A 844 -35.06 38.87 4.69
N ALA A 845 -36.34 38.50 4.60
CA ALA A 845 -37.41 39.22 5.29
C ALA A 845 -37.27 39.11 6.83
N CYS A 846 -36.67 38.02 7.29
CA CYS A 846 -36.44 37.67 8.68
C CYS A 846 -34.96 37.58 9.06
N LEU A 847 -34.06 38.09 8.21
CA LEU A 847 -32.66 38.33 8.56
C LEU A 847 -32.45 39.78 9.00
N SER A 848 -31.62 39.99 10.03
CA SER A 848 -31.32 41.30 10.59
C SER A 848 -30.49 42.21 9.66
N GLY A 849 -29.88 41.63 8.61
CA GLY A 849 -28.85 42.27 7.79
C GLY A 849 -27.46 42.27 8.45
N VAL A 850 -27.36 41.85 9.71
CA VAL A 850 -26.10 41.58 10.41
C VAL A 850 -25.72 40.11 10.20
N CYS A 851 -24.43 39.88 10.02
CA CYS A 851 -23.84 38.55 10.01
C CYS A 851 -22.84 38.47 11.17
N ASP A 852 -22.89 37.37 11.94
CA ASP A 852 -21.95 37.06 13.00
C ASP A 852 -20.93 36.01 12.50
N PRO A 853 -19.61 36.23 12.62
CA PRO A 853 -18.63 35.33 12.00
C PRO A 853 -18.74 33.84 12.36
N LEU A 854 -19.25 33.48 13.55
CA LEU A 854 -19.41 32.07 13.94
C LEU A 854 -20.84 31.55 13.72
N ALA A 855 -21.87 32.40 13.84
CA ALA A 855 -23.27 31.99 13.74
C ALA A 855 -23.93 32.27 12.37
N GLY A 856 -23.25 33.00 11.48
CA GLY A 856 -23.74 33.38 10.15
C GLY A 856 -24.80 34.48 10.20
N CYS A 857 -25.76 34.41 9.27
CA CYS A 857 -26.79 35.44 9.12
C CYS A 857 -27.75 35.48 10.32
N MET A 858 -27.64 36.52 11.15
CA MET A 858 -28.41 36.63 12.38
C MET A 858 -29.90 36.89 12.11
N PRO A 859 -30.82 36.05 12.63
CA PRO A 859 -32.26 36.23 12.43
C PRO A 859 -32.79 37.45 13.19
N ARG A 860 -33.96 37.94 12.76
CA ARG A 860 -34.77 38.91 13.51
C ARG A 860 -35.50 38.20 14.66
N PRO A 861 -35.88 38.92 15.73
CA PRO A 861 -36.71 38.39 16.82
C PRO A 861 -38.01 37.72 16.34
N SER A 862 -38.55 36.80 17.15
CA SER A 862 -39.72 35.96 16.82
C SER A 862 -41.07 36.68 16.76
N ASP A 863 -41.06 38.01 16.84
CA ASP A 863 -42.20 38.93 16.75
C ASP A 863 -41.98 40.03 15.69
N ALA A 864 -40.84 40.02 15.00
CA ALA A 864 -40.52 40.97 13.95
C ALA A 864 -41.45 40.76 12.74
N ALA A 865 -42.14 41.82 12.33
CA ALA A 865 -43.06 41.77 11.21
C ALA A 865 -42.36 41.44 9.88
N CYS A 866 -43.00 40.59 9.09
CA CYS A 866 -42.60 40.20 7.74
C CYS A 866 -43.84 40.10 6.84
N ASP A 867 -43.68 39.54 5.64
CA ASP A 867 -44.74 39.23 4.69
C ASP A 867 -44.47 37.80 4.19
N ASP A 868 -45.44 36.89 4.32
CA ASP A 868 -45.31 35.49 3.89
C ASP A 868 -45.71 35.27 2.41
N GLY A 869 -46.10 36.35 1.71
CA GLY A 869 -46.58 36.35 0.33
C GLY A 869 -48.07 36.00 0.19
N ASN A 870 -48.82 35.86 1.29
CA ASN A 870 -50.22 35.47 1.30
C ASN A 870 -51.13 36.65 1.69
N THR A 871 -51.81 37.22 0.71
CA THR A 871 -52.74 38.35 0.89
C THR A 871 -53.97 38.06 1.77
N CYS A 872 -54.13 36.80 2.19
CA CYS A 872 -55.19 36.30 3.06
C CYS A 872 -54.73 35.97 4.49
N THR A 873 -53.50 36.32 4.86
CA THR A 873 -53.05 36.38 6.26
C THR A 873 -52.75 37.82 6.68
N VAL A 874 -52.71 38.05 7.99
CA VAL A 874 -52.42 39.37 8.59
C VAL A 874 -51.65 39.18 9.91
N GLY A 875 -50.56 39.92 10.08
CA GLY A 875 -49.70 39.82 11.27
C GLY A 875 -48.65 38.71 11.16
N ASP A 876 -48.11 38.54 9.95
CA ASP A 876 -47.06 37.60 9.61
C ASP A 876 -45.75 38.04 10.30
N HIS A 877 -45.07 37.09 10.94
CA HIS A 877 -43.97 37.36 11.86
C HIS A 877 -42.84 36.34 11.70
N CYS A 878 -41.62 36.78 11.96
CA CYS A 878 -40.44 35.92 11.88
C CYS A 878 -40.48 34.83 12.96
N ARG A 879 -39.94 33.64 12.68
CA ARG A 879 -39.89 32.56 13.68
C ARG A 879 -38.83 32.79 14.77
N GLY A 880 -37.77 33.55 14.47
CA GLY A 880 -36.67 33.85 15.41
C GLY A 880 -35.43 32.96 15.28
N ASP A 881 -35.48 31.92 14.44
CA ASP A 881 -34.46 30.87 14.27
C ASP A 881 -33.90 30.76 12.84
N GLY A 882 -34.26 31.68 11.94
CA GLY A 882 -33.77 31.74 10.56
C GLY A 882 -34.58 32.72 9.69
N ASP A 883 -34.36 32.70 8.37
CA ASP A 883 -35.13 33.50 7.40
C ASP A 883 -36.51 32.89 7.11
N VAL A 884 -37.30 32.67 8.16
CA VAL A 884 -38.63 32.04 8.06
C VAL A 884 -39.68 33.02 8.56
N CYS A 885 -40.40 33.63 7.62
CA CYS A 885 -41.66 34.31 7.91
C CYS A 885 -42.76 33.27 8.17
N VAL A 886 -43.57 33.49 9.21
CA VAL A 886 -44.66 32.62 9.63
C VAL A 886 -45.97 33.35 9.44
N SER A 887 -46.89 32.71 8.71
CA SER A 887 -48.23 33.19 8.40
C SER A 887 -49.00 33.63 9.65
N GLY A 888 -49.57 34.82 9.61
CA GLY A 888 -50.38 35.42 10.67
C GLY A 888 -51.82 34.87 10.74
N GLY A 889 -52.72 35.67 11.32
CA GLY A 889 -54.13 35.30 11.44
C GLY A 889 -54.86 35.34 10.08
N PRO A 890 -55.89 34.50 9.85
CA PRO A 890 -56.63 34.48 8.59
C PRO A 890 -57.46 35.76 8.41
N ARG A 891 -57.37 36.35 7.22
CA ARG A 891 -58.07 37.58 6.82
C ARG A 891 -59.57 37.32 6.63
N VAL A 892 -60.40 37.99 7.43
CA VAL A 892 -61.86 37.85 7.39
C VAL A 892 -62.45 38.71 6.26
N CYS A 893 -63.14 38.06 5.31
CA CYS A 893 -63.80 38.72 4.19
C CYS A 893 -65.30 38.82 4.43
N VAL A 894 -65.78 39.99 4.89
CA VAL A 894 -67.20 40.27 5.15
C VAL A 894 -67.65 41.51 4.40
N GLY A 895 -68.79 41.39 3.71
CA GLY A 895 -69.35 42.41 2.83
C GLY A 895 -70.54 41.85 2.05
N GLN A 896 -71.53 42.67 1.69
CA GLN A 896 -72.72 42.20 0.97
C GLN A 896 -72.36 41.71 -0.45
N CYS A 897 -71.42 42.39 -1.08
CA CYS A 897 -70.93 42.14 -2.41
C CYS A 897 -69.60 41.35 -2.43
N LEU A 898 -69.23 40.70 -1.32
CA LEU A 898 -68.13 39.74 -1.24
C LEU A 898 -68.66 38.30 -1.11
N THR A 899 -67.94 37.32 -1.67
CA THR A 899 -68.31 35.90 -1.61
C THR A 899 -68.19 35.29 -0.21
N GLY A 900 -67.39 35.91 0.66
CA GLY A 900 -66.93 35.33 1.92
C GLY A 900 -65.63 34.51 1.80
N THR A 901 -65.07 34.36 0.59
CA THR A 901 -63.83 33.62 0.35
C THR A 901 -62.65 34.56 0.06
N CYS A 902 -61.47 34.16 0.52
CA CYS A 902 -60.21 34.86 0.28
C CYS A 902 -59.30 33.99 -0.61
N ASP A 903 -58.78 34.57 -1.68
CA ASP A 903 -57.78 33.97 -2.59
C ASP A 903 -56.38 34.43 -2.15
N PRO A 904 -55.44 33.53 -1.80
CA PRO A 904 -54.12 33.91 -1.27
C PRO A 904 -53.30 34.92 -2.10
N GLN A 905 -53.59 35.07 -3.40
CA GLN A 905 -52.92 36.02 -4.29
C GLN A 905 -53.79 37.23 -4.68
N ARG A 906 -55.11 37.20 -4.41
CA ARG A 906 -56.06 38.23 -4.85
C ARG A 906 -56.93 38.81 -3.72
N GLY A 907 -56.76 38.37 -2.48
CA GLY A 907 -57.55 38.79 -1.33
C GLY A 907 -59.03 38.39 -1.42
N CYS A 908 -59.90 39.17 -0.78
CA CYS A 908 -61.34 38.91 -0.69
C CYS A 908 -62.03 38.98 -2.06
N GLN A 909 -62.72 37.91 -2.46
CA GLN A 909 -63.32 37.81 -3.79
C GLN A 909 -64.69 38.50 -3.87
N PRO A 910 -64.96 39.33 -4.91
CA PRO A 910 -66.25 39.98 -5.10
C PRO A 910 -67.31 39.03 -5.69
N ARG A 911 -68.58 39.37 -5.47
CA ARG A 911 -69.73 38.76 -6.16
C ARG A 911 -69.89 39.39 -7.54
N VAL A 912 -70.50 38.64 -8.47
CA VAL A 912 -70.76 39.09 -9.85
C VAL A 912 -71.64 40.36 -9.91
N ALA A 913 -71.49 41.13 -10.99
CA ALA A 913 -72.08 42.46 -11.23
C ALA A 913 -73.63 42.54 -11.34
N ILE A 914 -74.33 41.48 -10.92
CA ILE A 914 -75.81 41.36 -10.89
C ILE A 914 -76.30 40.71 -9.59
N ALA A 915 -75.41 40.44 -8.63
CA ALA A 915 -75.80 39.92 -7.32
C ALA A 915 -76.57 41.01 -6.56
N ARG A 916 -77.74 40.65 -6.02
CA ARG A 916 -78.55 41.55 -5.20
C ARG A 916 -77.80 41.94 -3.93
N CYS A 917 -77.92 43.21 -3.58
CA CYS A 917 -77.50 43.82 -2.32
C CYS A 917 -78.59 44.84 -1.91
N SER A 918 -78.31 45.74 -1.00
CA SER A 918 -79.10 46.98 -0.83
C SER A 918 -78.18 48.17 -0.61
N ASP A 919 -78.50 49.30 -1.25
CA ASP A 919 -77.78 50.57 -1.08
C ASP A 919 -78.09 51.26 0.26
N GLY A 920 -79.27 50.99 0.83
CA GLY A 920 -79.79 51.53 2.08
C GLY A 920 -80.89 52.60 1.92
N ASP A 921 -81.32 52.91 0.70
CA ASP A 921 -82.42 53.86 0.41
C ASP A 921 -83.74 53.08 0.19
N ALA A 922 -84.81 53.50 0.87
CA ALA A 922 -86.13 52.88 0.75
C ALA A 922 -86.93 53.36 -0.49
N CYS A 923 -86.46 54.41 -1.17
CA CYS A 923 -87.05 54.96 -2.39
C CYS A 923 -86.37 54.42 -3.67
N THR A 924 -85.47 53.44 -3.58
CA THR A 924 -84.89 52.67 -4.71
C THR A 924 -85.34 51.20 -4.67
N GLN A 925 -85.24 50.51 -5.81
CA GLN A 925 -85.48 49.07 -5.93
C GLN A 925 -84.61 48.39 -7.01
N ASP A 926 -84.29 47.12 -6.78
CA ASP A 926 -83.44 46.26 -7.63
C ASP A 926 -81.94 46.66 -7.68
N ASP A 927 -81.40 47.03 -6.53
CA ASP A 927 -79.96 47.29 -6.31
C ASP A 927 -79.08 46.06 -6.60
N HIS A 928 -77.86 46.32 -7.08
CA HIS A 928 -76.93 45.26 -7.49
C HIS A 928 -75.46 45.62 -7.24
N CYS A 929 -74.66 44.59 -6.97
CA CYS A 929 -73.22 44.72 -6.79
C CYS A 929 -72.53 45.17 -8.08
N ARG A 930 -71.47 45.99 -7.98
CA ARG A 930 -70.69 46.45 -9.15
C ARG A 930 -69.88 45.33 -9.83
N GLY A 931 -69.44 44.31 -9.09
CA GLY A 931 -68.69 43.16 -9.62
C GLY A 931 -67.18 43.17 -9.34
N ASP A 932 -66.63 44.26 -8.82
CA ASP A 932 -65.20 44.54 -8.67
C ASP A 932 -64.75 44.82 -7.21
N GLY A 933 -65.69 44.85 -6.26
CA GLY A 933 -65.43 45.07 -4.84
C GLY A 933 -66.73 45.04 -4.01
N ASP A 934 -66.65 45.42 -2.73
CA ASP A 934 -67.83 45.47 -1.83
C ASP A 934 -68.69 46.72 -2.06
N PHE A 935 -69.14 46.95 -3.30
CA PHE A 935 -69.89 48.14 -3.70
C PHE A 935 -71.26 47.74 -4.26
N CYS A 936 -72.31 48.13 -3.53
CA CYS A 936 -73.69 48.09 -4.01
C CYS A 936 -74.00 49.36 -4.83
N LEU A 937 -74.86 49.23 -5.86
CA LEU A 937 -75.30 50.32 -6.72
C LEU A 937 -76.83 50.43 -6.69
N SER A 938 -77.30 51.67 -6.50
CA SER A 938 -78.71 52.04 -6.39
C SER A 938 -79.52 51.69 -7.64
N GLY A 939 -80.68 51.08 -7.44
CA GLY A 939 -81.59 50.68 -8.50
C GLY A 939 -82.52 51.79 -9.02
N SER A 940 -83.74 51.41 -9.42
CA SER A 940 -84.74 52.32 -10.00
C SER A 940 -85.63 52.96 -8.92
N PRO A 941 -86.15 54.19 -9.10
CA PRO A 941 -87.00 54.83 -8.10
C PRO A 941 -88.34 54.11 -7.86
N THR A 942 -88.70 53.96 -6.58
CA THR A 942 -89.95 53.36 -6.10
C THR A 942 -91.15 54.30 -6.34
N ASN A 943 -92.29 53.75 -6.77
CA ASN A 943 -93.54 54.51 -6.96
C ASN A 943 -94.40 54.49 -5.68
N CYS A 944 -94.96 55.64 -5.30
CA CYS A 944 -95.67 55.83 -4.03
C CYS A 944 -97.15 56.23 -4.14
N ASP A 945 -97.76 56.14 -5.32
CA ASP A 945 -99.20 56.39 -5.53
C ASP A 945 -100.06 55.23 -4.97
N ASP A 946 -100.96 55.51 -4.01
CA ASP A 946 -101.90 54.53 -3.43
C ASP A 946 -103.28 54.49 -4.10
N GLY A 947 -103.63 55.54 -4.86
CA GLY A 947 -104.90 55.68 -5.57
C GLY A 947 -106.15 56.04 -4.75
N ASP A 948 -106.08 56.49 -3.48
CA ASP A 948 -107.25 57.13 -2.83
C ASP A 948 -107.29 58.64 -3.16
N PRO A 949 -108.35 59.17 -3.81
CA PRO A 949 -108.45 60.60 -4.14
C PRO A 949 -108.66 61.53 -2.92
N CYS A 950 -108.46 61.03 -1.70
CA CYS A 950 -108.52 61.77 -0.43
C CYS A 950 -107.15 61.80 0.33
N THR A 951 -106.05 61.36 -0.28
CA THR A 951 -104.66 61.41 0.24
C THR A 951 -103.74 62.34 -0.59
N ILE A 952 -102.50 62.56 -0.12
CA ILE A 952 -101.44 63.36 -0.74
C ILE A 952 -100.09 62.67 -0.50
N GLU A 953 -99.26 62.59 -1.54
CA GLU A 953 -98.20 61.58 -1.65
C GLU A 953 -96.75 62.10 -1.60
N SER A 954 -95.84 61.31 -1.02
CA SER A 954 -94.39 61.56 -1.01
C SER A 954 -93.57 60.30 -0.64
N CYS A 955 -92.27 60.26 -0.97
CA CYS A 955 -91.32 59.24 -0.54
C CYS A 955 -90.22 59.86 0.35
N ASP A 956 -89.78 59.13 1.38
CA ASP A 956 -88.66 59.47 2.26
C ASP A 956 -87.61 58.34 2.22
N ALA A 957 -86.35 58.69 1.96
CA ALA A 957 -85.28 57.71 1.73
C ALA A 957 -85.01 56.75 2.91
N ALA A 958 -85.40 57.10 4.14
CA ALA A 958 -85.21 56.27 5.33
C ALA A 958 -86.44 55.44 5.72
N VAL A 959 -87.62 55.71 5.15
CA VAL A 959 -88.91 55.14 5.62
C VAL A 959 -89.85 54.68 4.48
N GLY A 960 -89.62 55.12 3.24
CA GLY A 960 -90.45 54.82 2.08
C GLY A 960 -91.62 55.79 1.88
N CYS A 961 -92.71 55.29 1.31
CA CYS A 961 -93.88 56.08 0.92
C CYS A 961 -94.73 56.59 2.11
N ARG A 962 -95.34 57.77 1.97
CA ARG A 962 -96.25 58.37 2.97
C ARG A 962 -97.45 59.10 2.33
N HIS A 963 -98.63 58.82 2.88
CA HIS A 963 -99.97 59.16 2.37
C HIS A 963 -100.74 60.03 3.40
N ASP A 964 -101.02 61.32 3.13
CA ASP A 964 -101.60 62.28 4.10
C ASP A 964 -103.04 62.77 3.76
N GLN A 965 -104.00 62.80 4.70
CA GLN A 965 -105.47 62.97 4.45
C GLN A 965 -106.00 64.43 4.31
N VAL A 966 -107.11 64.61 3.55
CA VAL A 966 -107.78 65.92 3.26
C VAL A 966 -108.92 66.36 4.21
N SER A 967 -109.40 67.62 4.14
CA SER A 967 -110.35 68.23 5.11
C SER A 967 -111.40 69.26 4.57
N ASP A 968 -112.21 69.87 5.46
CA ASP A 968 -113.32 70.83 5.19
C ASP A 968 -114.26 70.39 4.03
N PHE A 969 -114.66 71.29 3.12
CA PHE A 969 -115.51 70.98 1.96
C PHE A 969 -114.92 69.92 1.02
N ASP A 970 -113.60 69.69 1.04
CA ASP A 970 -112.95 68.68 0.19
C ASP A 970 -113.12 67.27 0.77
N ALA A 971 -113.11 67.10 2.10
CA ALA A 971 -113.53 65.84 2.74
C ALA A 971 -115.01 65.49 2.44
N VAL A 972 -115.87 66.48 2.23
CA VAL A 972 -117.25 66.26 1.73
C VAL A 972 -117.27 65.91 0.23
N SER A 973 -116.26 66.30 -0.55
CA SER A 973 -116.27 66.20 -2.01
C SER A 973 -115.50 64.98 -2.55
N CYS A 974 -114.32 64.66 -2.00
CA CYS A 974 -113.47 63.55 -2.46
C CYS A 974 -114.17 62.19 -2.27
N ARG A 975 -114.95 62.01 -1.20
CA ARG A 975 -115.78 60.81 -0.98
C ARG A 975 -116.84 60.61 -2.07
N PHE A 976 -117.38 61.67 -2.69
CA PHE A 976 -118.28 61.52 -3.85
C PHE A 976 -117.53 61.11 -5.12
N VAL A 977 -116.29 61.58 -5.32
CA VAL A 977 -115.43 61.13 -6.43
C VAL A 977 -115.12 59.63 -6.27
N ARG A 978 -114.75 59.19 -5.05
CA ARG A 978 -114.51 57.78 -4.72
C ARG A 978 -115.73 56.90 -5.02
N SER A 979 -116.94 57.34 -4.67
CA SER A 979 -118.18 56.65 -5.05
C SER A 979 -118.45 56.66 -6.56
N GLU A 980 -118.15 57.74 -7.28
CA GLU A 980 -118.46 57.87 -8.72
C GLU A 980 -117.62 56.91 -9.59
N ASP A 981 -116.34 56.71 -9.25
CA ASP A 981 -115.50 55.70 -9.92
C ASP A 981 -115.85 54.25 -9.53
N ALA A 982 -116.35 54.02 -8.32
CA ALA A 982 -116.86 52.71 -7.91
C ALA A 982 -118.13 52.34 -8.70
N ILE A 983 -119.07 53.28 -8.85
CA ILE A 983 -120.29 53.11 -9.66
C ILE A 983 -119.95 52.88 -11.14
N THR A 984 -119.02 53.68 -11.67
CA THR A 984 -118.65 53.64 -13.10
C THR A 984 -118.03 52.29 -13.47
N ARG A 985 -117.12 51.77 -12.63
CA ARG A 985 -116.51 50.43 -12.81
C ARG A 985 -117.51 49.28 -12.60
N ALA A 986 -118.40 49.37 -11.62
CA ALA A 986 -119.28 48.25 -11.25
C ALA A 986 -120.59 48.15 -12.05
N LEU A 987 -121.06 49.24 -12.68
CA LEU A 987 -122.34 49.28 -13.42
C LEU A 987 -122.23 49.79 -14.86
N GLY A 988 -121.17 50.51 -15.24
CA GLY A 988 -121.09 51.21 -16.52
C GLY A 988 -121.99 52.46 -16.57
N ALA A 989 -121.41 53.57 -17.04
CA ALA A 989 -122.04 54.90 -17.00
C ALA A 989 -123.37 55.00 -17.77
N ASP A 990 -123.50 54.26 -18.88
CA ASP A 990 -124.67 54.27 -19.76
C ASP A 990 -125.90 53.54 -19.18
N THR A 991 -125.74 52.78 -18.09
CA THR A 991 -126.88 52.09 -17.49
C THR A 991 -127.88 53.07 -16.88
N ARG A 992 -129.17 52.76 -17.02
CA ARG A 992 -130.28 53.60 -16.51
C ARG A 992 -130.19 53.83 -14.99
N LEU A 993 -129.53 52.94 -14.25
CA LEU A 993 -129.26 53.09 -12.82
C LEU A 993 -128.03 53.98 -12.58
N GLY A 994 -126.89 53.73 -13.24
CA GLY A 994 -125.68 54.55 -13.17
C GLY A 994 -125.95 56.02 -13.53
N CYS A 995 -126.56 56.27 -14.69
CA CYS A 995 -127.01 57.60 -15.12
C CYS A 995 -127.98 58.30 -14.14
N THR A 996 -128.73 57.54 -13.32
CA THR A 996 -129.61 58.12 -12.29
C THR A 996 -128.83 58.47 -11.02
N LEU A 997 -127.81 57.68 -10.67
CA LEU A 997 -126.91 57.92 -9.54
C LEU A 997 -125.95 59.07 -9.81
N GLY A 998 -125.22 59.08 -10.93
CA GLY A 998 -124.28 60.17 -11.28
C GLY A 998 -124.98 61.54 -11.26
N ARG A 999 -126.14 61.66 -11.92
CA ARG A 999 -126.97 62.90 -11.90
C ARG A 999 -127.44 63.33 -10.50
N LEU A 1000 -127.46 62.44 -9.51
CA LEU A 1000 -127.66 62.80 -8.10
C LEU A 1000 -126.38 63.40 -7.53
N PHE A 1001 -125.25 62.72 -7.66
CA PHE A 1001 -123.95 63.13 -7.14
C PHE A 1001 -123.51 64.48 -7.73
N THR A 1002 -123.58 64.68 -9.05
CA THR A 1002 -123.29 65.98 -9.69
C THR A 1002 -124.16 67.11 -9.10
N ARG A 1003 -125.44 66.83 -8.79
CA ARG A 1003 -126.35 67.81 -8.17
C ARG A 1003 -126.07 68.04 -6.69
N VAL A 1004 -125.54 67.06 -5.97
CA VAL A 1004 -125.08 67.21 -4.58
C VAL A 1004 -123.81 68.04 -4.56
N ALA A 1005 -122.77 67.64 -5.29
CA ALA A 1005 -121.51 68.38 -5.44
C ALA A 1005 -121.74 69.83 -5.86
N ALA A 1006 -122.52 70.08 -6.93
CA ALA A 1006 -122.86 71.43 -7.36
C ALA A 1006 -123.72 72.22 -6.36
N THR A 1007 -124.36 71.59 -5.37
CA THR A 1007 -125.04 72.28 -4.26
C THR A 1007 -124.09 72.54 -3.09
N THR A 1008 -123.16 71.62 -2.81
CA THR A 1008 -122.05 71.78 -1.85
C THR A 1008 -121.14 72.93 -2.27
N GLU A 1009 -120.74 73.01 -3.54
CA GLU A 1009 -119.90 74.12 -4.04
C GLU A 1009 -120.66 75.46 -4.04
N ARG A 1010 -121.98 75.44 -4.27
CA ARG A 1010 -122.84 76.61 -4.04
C ARG A 1010 -123.00 76.95 -2.56
N ALA A 1011 -122.67 76.08 -1.62
CA ALA A 1011 -122.57 76.40 -0.20
C ALA A 1011 -121.16 76.94 0.15
N ARG A 1012 -120.10 76.37 -0.43
CA ARG A 1012 -118.69 76.82 -0.32
C ARG A 1012 -118.51 78.26 -0.77
N THR A 1013 -118.86 78.57 -2.01
CA THR A 1013 -118.93 79.95 -2.54
C THR A 1013 -119.80 80.89 -1.70
N ALA A 1014 -120.87 80.40 -1.07
CA ALA A 1014 -121.71 81.21 -0.20
C ALA A 1014 -121.10 81.46 1.20
N ARG A 1015 -120.26 80.55 1.72
CA ARG A 1015 -119.45 80.76 2.93
C ARG A 1015 -118.34 81.77 2.65
N ALA A 1016 -117.62 81.60 1.54
CA ALA A 1016 -116.57 82.51 1.09
C ALA A 1016 -117.09 83.94 0.88
N ALA A 1017 -118.29 84.09 0.29
CA ALA A 1017 -118.96 85.39 0.14
C ALA A 1017 -119.69 85.90 1.41
N GLY A 1018 -119.36 85.38 2.60
CA GLY A 1018 -119.92 85.80 3.90
C GLY A 1018 -121.42 85.54 4.11
N ALA A 1019 -122.10 84.94 3.13
CA ALA A 1019 -123.56 84.75 3.12
C ALA A 1019 -124.00 83.51 3.91
N ILE A 1020 -123.56 83.38 5.17
CA ILE A 1020 -123.70 82.18 6.03
C ILE A 1020 -125.12 81.60 6.03
N ARG A 1021 -126.17 82.43 6.15
CA ARG A 1021 -127.57 81.94 6.12
C ARG A 1021 -127.94 81.27 4.78
N LYS A 1022 -127.38 81.70 3.65
CA LYS A 1022 -127.54 81.02 2.34
C LYS A 1022 -126.68 79.75 2.25
N ALA A 1023 -125.47 79.74 2.83
CA ALA A 1023 -124.63 78.54 2.90
C ALA A 1023 -125.29 77.43 3.73
N ARG A 1024 -125.73 77.74 4.96
CA ARG A 1024 -126.44 76.82 5.88
C ARG A 1024 -127.71 76.24 5.21
N VAL A 1025 -128.52 77.06 4.53
CA VAL A 1025 -129.73 76.60 3.80
C VAL A 1025 -129.40 75.71 2.59
N ARG A 1026 -128.27 75.93 1.90
CA ARG A 1026 -127.82 75.07 0.80
C ARG A 1026 -127.30 73.73 1.32
N LEU A 1027 -126.55 73.74 2.42
CA LEU A 1027 -126.07 72.53 3.10
C LEU A 1027 -127.23 71.75 3.76
N ASP A 1028 -128.28 72.41 4.25
CA ASP A 1028 -129.57 71.79 4.58
C ASP A 1028 -130.15 71.00 3.40
N SER A 1029 -130.11 71.57 2.20
CA SER A 1029 -130.59 70.89 0.99
C SER A 1029 -129.73 69.67 0.62
N VAL A 1030 -128.43 69.69 0.91
CA VAL A 1030 -127.51 68.54 0.72
C VAL A 1030 -127.80 67.44 1.76
N ARG A 1031 -127.76 67.76 3.06
CA ARG A 1031 -128.09 66.84 4.17
C ARG A 1031 -129.47 66.19 3.97
N GLY A 1032 -130.46 66.99 3.58
CA GLY A 1032 -131.83 66.55 3.29
C GLY A 1032 -132.00 65.72 2.01
N ARG A 1033 -130.95 65.58 1.17
CA ARG A 1033 -130.87 64.60 0.07
C ARG A 1033 -130.16 63.33 0.55
N LEU A 1034 -128.99 63.46 1.18
CA LEU A 1034 -128.21 62.35 1.72
C LEU A 1034 -129.03 61.48 2.70
N LYS A 1035 -129.63 62.09 3.74
CA LYS A 1035 -130.51 61.39 4.72
C LYS A 1035 -131.74 60.72 4.07
N ARG A 1036 -132.10 61.07 2.84
CA ARG A 1036 -133.17 60.44 2.05
C ARG A 1036 -132.70 59.29 1.17
N TRP A 1037 -131.43 59.27 0.76
CA TRP A 1037 -130.85 58.23 -0.06
C TRP A 1037 -130.30 57.07 0.75
N ILE A 1038 -129.61 57.35 1.88
CA ILE A 1038 -129.16 56.34 2.85
C ILE A 1038 -130.32 55.42 3.24
N ARG A 1039 -131.46 55.99 3.69
CA ARG A 1039 -132.69 55.26 4.02
C ARG A 1039 -133.35 54.48 2.86
N ARG A 1040 -132.88 54.66 1.63
CA ARG A 1040 -133.47 54.07 0.40
C ARG A 1040 -132.51 53.15 -0.37
N LEU A 1041 -131.21 53.16 -0.07
CA LEU A 1041 -130.24 52.25 -0.69
C LEU A 1041 -130.51 50.78 -0.34
N PRO A 1042 -130.65 50.36 0.95
CA PRO A 1042 -130.74 48.95 1.32
C PRO A 1042 -131.90 48.17 0.67
N TYR A 1043 -132.97 48.87 0.28
CA TYR A 1043 -134.15 48.27 -0.36
C TYR A 1043 -134.05 48.17 -1.90
N ARG A 1044 -132.94 48.61 -2.51
CA ARG A 1044 -132.68 48.52 -3.95
C ARG A 1044 -132.14 47.14 -4.33
N ARG A 1045 -133.05 46.19 -4.62
CA ARG A 1045 -132.77 44.85 -5.19
C ARG A 1045 -132.01 44.82 -6.55
N THR A 1046 -131.45 45.94 -7.00
CA THR A 1046 -130.76 46.14 -8.29
C THR A 1046 -129.34 46.70 -8.12
N LEU A 1047 -128.88 46.92 -6.89
CA LEU A 1047 -127.46 47.13 -6.59
C LEU A 1047 -126.88 45.82 -6.03
N PRO A 1048 -125.69 45.38 -6.46
CA PRO A 1048 -124.97 44.29 -5.81
C PRO A 1048 -124.75 44.59 -4.30
N PRO A 1049 -124.81 43.59 -3.40
CA PRO A 1049 -124.78 43.84 -1.95
C PRO A 1049 -123.52 44.58 -1.46
N GLU A 1050 -122.36 44.22 -2.01
CA GLU A 1050 -121.06 44.83 -1.66
C GLU A 1050 -121.00 46.30 -2.10
N LEU A 1051 -121.36 46.58 -3.37
CA LEU A 1051 -121.45 47.94 -3.90
C LEU A 1051 -122.47 48.80 -3.14
N ALA A 1052 -123.61 48.21 -2.75
CA ALA A 1052 -124.63 48.88 -1.96
C ALA A 1052 -124.12 49.23 -0.54
N THR A 1053 -123.24 48.40 0.03
CA THR A 1053 -122.63 48.61 1.35
C THR A 1053 -121.55 49.70 1.30
N GLY A 1054 -120.65 49.65 0.30
CA GLY A 1054 -119.64 50.69 0.08
C GLY A 1054 -120.25 52.07 -0.12
N LEU A 1055 -121.26 52.20 -0.98
CA LEU A 1055 -122.00 53.45 -1.14
C LEU A 1055 -122.72 53.90 0.14
N LEU A 1056 -123.15 52.99 1.02
CA LEU A 1056 -123.81 53.38 2.26
C LEU A 1056 -122.81 54.07 3.20
N ILE A 1057 -121.62 53.50 3.33
CA ILE A 1057 -120.52 54.03 4.15
C ILE A 1057 -120.07 55.40 3.61
N ASP A 1058 -119.76 55.51 2.32
CA ASP A 1058 -119.38 56.81 1.70
C ASP A 1058 -120.48 57.88 1.91
N LEU A 1059 -121.76 57.51 1.79
CA LEU A 1059 -122.89 58.44 1.99
C LEU A 1059 -123.09 58.83 3.46
N GLU A 1060 -122.81 57.94 4.41
CA GLU A 1060 -122.91 58.20 5.85
C GLU A 1060 -121.70 59.02 6.36
N GLU A 1061 -120.49 58.77 5.85
CA GLU A 1061 -119.31 59.62 6.08
C GLU A 1061 -119.48 61.03 5.48
N ALA A 1062 -119.86 61.13 4.20
CA ALA A 1062 -120.13 62.42 3.57
C ALA A 1062 -121.28 63.17 4.26
N LEU A 1063 -122.22 62.45 4.88
CA LEU A 1063 -123.23 63.04 5.74
C LEU A 1063 -122.68 63.48 7.10
N ALA A 1064 -121.81 62.71 7.74
CA ALA A 1064 -121.16 63.11 8.99
C ALA A 1064 -120.32 64.38 8.80
N ALA A 1065 -119.51 64.44 7.74
CA ALA A 1065 -118.77 65.63 7.35
C ALA A 1065 -119.70 66.81 7.04
N ALA A 1066 -120.82 66.59 6.34
CA ALA A 1066 -121.82 67.64 6.07
C ALA A 1066 -122.64 68.05 7.30
N ASP A 1067 -122.77 67.20 8.32
CA ASP A 1067 -123.39 67.52 9.62
C ASP A 1067 -122.39 68.32 10.50
N GLN A 1068 -121.11 67.95 10.51
CA GLN A 1068 -120.02 68.62 11.25
C GLN A 1068 -119.69 70.00 10.65
N LEU A 1069 -119.53 70.10 9.34
CA LEU A 1069 -119.37 71.38 8.62
C LEU A 1069 -120.58 72.31 8.81
N ARG A 1070 -121.77 71.73 9.03
CA ARG A 1070 -122.99 72.48 9.37
C ARG A 1070 -123.08 72.89 10.84
N ALA A 1071 -122.23 72.38 11.72
CA ALA A 1071 -122.05 72.92 13.06
C ALA A 1071 -121.13 74.15 13.06
N THR A 1072 -120.23 74.27 12.07
CA THR A 1072 -119.32 75.43 11.90
C THR A 1072 -119.87 76.55 10.99
N LEU A 1073 -121.08 76.38 10.45
CA LEU A 1073 -121.84 77.30 9.60
C LEU A 1073 -123.15 77.70 10.25
#